data_AF-A0A950VKP8-F1
#
_entry.id   AF-A0A950VKP8-F1
#
_cell.length_a   1.000
_cell.length_b   1.000
_cell.length_c   1.000
_cell.angle_alpha   90.00
_cell.angle_beta   90.00
_cell.angle_gamma   90.00
#
_symmetry.space_group_name_H-M   'P 1'
#
loop_
_entity.id
_entity.type
_entity.pdbx_description
1 polymer ?
#
loop_
_entity_poly.entity_id
_entity_poly.type
_entity_poly.pdbx_seq_one_letter_code
_entity_poly.pdbx_strand_id
1 'polypeptide(L)'
;MSTQTLSSPPVQHPETPPKRSAVEGIKEGSRQLRGTINDEILKDTDHFSEQDKQLLKFHGTYQQEDRDTRKSRKKEGVGKHYMFMVRCKIPGGRLTAPQYLAVERLAEAYGNGTLRFTTRQGIQLHGVLKSHLKDTIAGINECLLTTLGACGDVERNVMACPAPHYHDGVHQQLQDTARVIATHLAPRSKAYHEIWLNGHPLLQDPGAATDLEPLYGQVYLPRKFKTGLALPEDNCIDVYGQDLGLLGIVENGEIVGYNVLVGGSMGTTHGNPNTFPALAKPVCFVPASAVVGTAEAVVRLFRDHGNRADRRRARIKYVIHDWGVEKFRAVLGTYVGGALQLPRPVDVTGYDPHLGWHSQGNGKWYYGLSIENGRVKDEESMRLRSGLHALVERFQPNMRITPLQDILLCDLEPEAQGEIERTLAEFGIRRPDQISTVQKYSLACPATPTCGLALTESERVMPGVVDQLEVELKRLGLEDEKLSVRMTGCPNGCARPYQSDIGIVGRSGDKYTVYVGGHVLGHRLNFLLRDLVPIAEVVPLLVPLLEHFKEERQPGESFGDYCHRLGVEKLQTLLPAKSVKPALEPAEKPAAPKPAAGVSNGEVVSVSTNRINGSGHKAEPSSSTILTMEKEPAASPALPPPEDQVIAVTLPEPAVTEKPVPASAPAKLSETFLAGLPGEELPDHTFRYNSDGKVRETIIHFYGGDQRAQAAAPGSPLRREAVYLGQVDPFRLHAARKLSDTFFVGDPGHERRDRRVEYHPDGSVARTVVFFYQGDARAADVPSGTALRRQVVYEGALAVG
;
A
#
# COMPACT_ATOMS: atom_id res chain seq x y z
N MET A 1 5.70 34.80 55.47
CA MET A 1 5.03 34.66 54.16
C MET A 1 5.80 33.62 53.39
N SER A 2 5.15 32.57 52.89
CA SER A 2 5.83 31.39 52.35
C SER A 2 5.56 31.25 50.85
N THR A 3 6.60 31.02 50.07
CA THR A 3 6.53 30.82 48.61
C THR A 3 5.94 29.45 48.29
N GLN A 4 4.78 29.40 47.62
CA GLN A 4 4.25 28.16 47.08
C GLN A 4 4.93 27.81 45.75
N THR A 5 5.73 26.74 45.76
CA THR A 5 6.22 26.10 44.53
C THR A 5 5.10 25.27 43.90
N LEU A 6 4.70 25.60 42.68
CA LEU A 6 3.77 24.80 41.89
C LEU A 6 4.46 23.50 41.45
N SER A 7 4.13 22.38 42.10
CA SER A 7 4.53 21.05 41.63
C SER A 7 3.81 20.73 40.31
N SER A 8 4.54 20.20 39.33
CA SER A 8 3.92 19.51 38.20
C SER A 8 3.09 18.32 38.71
N PRO A 9 1.98 17.96 38.06
CA PRO A 9 1.24 16.74 38.39
C PRO A 9 2.08 15.50 38.03
N PRO A 10 2.01 14.41 38.83
CA PRO A 10 2.73 13.18 38.52
C PRO A 10 2.20 12.54 37.25
N VAL A 11 3.10 12.12 36.36
CA VAL A 11 2.75 11.32 35.19
C VAL A 11 2.28 9.95 35.67
N GLN A 12 1.00 9.64 35.47
CA GLN A 12 0.48 8.30 35.72
C GLN A 12 1.07 7.33 34.68
N HIS A 13 2.04 6.54 35.12
CA HIS A 13 2.48 5.37 34.36
C HIS A 13 1.38 4.29 34.44
N PRO A 14 0.92 3.71 33.31
CA PRO A 14 -0.05 2.63 33.35
C PRO A 14 0.55 1.40 34.04
N GLU A 15 -0.21 0.78 34.95
CA GLU A 15 0.25 -0.34 35.81
C GLU A 15 0.58 -1.63 35.04
N THR A 16 0.37 -1.65 33.72
CA THR A 16 0.79 -2.73 32.82
C THR A 16 1.57 -2.12 31.65
N PRO A 17 2.77 -2.63 31.31
CA PRO A 17 3.54 -2.12 30.18
C PRO A 17 2.75 -2.28 28.86
N PRO A 18 2.82 -1.30 27.94
CA PRO A 18 1.99 -1.29 26.74
C PRO A 18 2.25 -2.53 25.86
N LYS A 19 1.17 -3.12 25.33
CA LYS A 19 1.21 -4.33 24.48
C LYS A 19 2.15 -4.11 23.29
N ARG A 20 3.14 -4.98 23.11
CA ARG A 20 4.15 -4.91 22.03
C ARG A 20 4.01 -6.08 21.08
N SER A 21 4.23 -5.83 19.79
CA SER A 21 4.27 -6.89 18.77
C SER A 21 5.54 -7.75 18.93
N ALA A 22 5.49 -9.01 18.49
CA ALA A 22 6.62 -9.94 18.60
C ALA A 22 7.93 -9.44 17.92
N VAL A 23 7.82 -8.58 16.90
CA VAL A 23 9.00 -7.98 16.25
C VAL A 23 9.71 -6.97 17.17
N GLU A 24 9.01 -6.35 18.12
CA GLU A 24 9.66 -5.49 19.12
C GLU A 24 10.56 -6.30 20.06
N GLY A 25 10.12 -7.49 20.49
CA GLY A 25 10.92 -8.40 21.31
C GLY A 25 12.11 -9.00 20.55
N ILE A 26 11.92 -9.34 19.26
CA ILE A 26 13.03 -9.78 18.39
C ILE A 26 14.09 -8.66 18.27
N LYS A 27 13.69 -7.41 18.06
CA LYS A 27 14.64 -6.27 18.04
C LYS A 27 15.33 -6.10 19.40
N GLU A 28 14.59 -6.16 20.49
CA GLU A 28 15.10 -5.99 21.86
C GLU A 28 16.19 -7.01 22.22
N GLY A 29 15.95 -8.31 21.94
CA GLY A 29 16.92 -9.39 22.18
C GLY A 29 18.06 -9.47 21.16
N SER A 30 18.00 -8.72 20.05
CA SER A 30 18.92 -8.88 18.92
C SER A 30 20.35 -8.36 19.12
N ARG A 31 20.67 -7.70 20.25
CA ARG A 31 21.99 -7.09 20.53
C ARG A 31 22.42 -6.08 19.44
N GLN A 32 21.54 -5.12 19.13
CA GLN A 32 21.61 -4.24 17.95
C GLN A 32 21.59 -5.00 16.62
N LEU A 33 20.51 -5.73 16.35
CA LEU A 33 20.23 -6.45 15.10
C LEU A 33 21.13 -7.65 14.77
N ARG A 34 22.19 -7.92 15.56
CA ARG A 34 23.12 -9.04 15.37
C ARG A 34 22.44 -10.41 15.34
N GLY A 35 21.45 -10.61 16.21
CA GLY A 35 20.62 -11.82 16.24
C GLY A 35 21.44 -13.09 16.49
N THR A 36 21.27 -14.08 15.63
CA THR A 36 22.14 -15.25 15.45
C THR A 36 22.68 -15.32 14.02
N ILE A 37 22.68 -14.20 13.28
CA ILE A 37 22.92 -14.18 11.82
C ILE A 37 24.29 -14.76 11.46
N ASN A 38 25.35 -14.42 12.22
CA ASN A 38 26.69 -15.00 12.00
C ASN A 38 26.70 -16.51 12.21
N ASP A 39 26.05 -17.00 13.27
CA ASP A 39 25.97 -18.42 13.58
C ASP A 39 25.13 -19.18 12.53
N GLU A 40 24.10 -18.54 11.97
CA GLU A 40 23.25 -19.11 10.92
C GLU A 40 23.88 -19.07 9.53
N ILE A 41 24.69 -18.07 9.18
CA ILE A 41 25.46 -18.03 7.93
C ILE A 41 26.36 -19.27 7.81
N LEU A 42 27.01 -19.67 8.90
CA LEU A 42 27.96 -20.82 8.94
C LEU A 42 27.29 -22.20 8.92
N LYS A 43 25.95 -22.29 9.03
CA LYS A 43 25.22 -23.57 9.00
C LYS A 43 24.91 -23.98 7.55
N ASP A 44 25.03 -25.28 7.28
CA ASP A 44 24.55 -25.90 6.04
C ASP A 44 23.01 -25.98 6.01
N THR A 45 22.41 -24.81 5.81
CA THR A 45 20.98 -24.61 5.58
C THR A 45 20.80 -23.62 4.44
N ASP A 46 19.73 -23.77 3.66
CA ASP A 46 19.36 -22.84 2.59
C ASP A 46 18.59 -21.60 3.08
N HIS A 47 18.23 -21.56 4.37
CA HIS A 47 17.43 -20.49 4.98
C HIS A 47 17.83 -20.17 6.44
N PHE A 48 17.38 -19.01 6.91
CA PHE A 48 17.47 -18.53 8.29
C PHE A 48 16.15 -18.76 9.06
N SER A 49 16.26 -18.74 10.39
CA SER A 49 15.15 -18.81 11.34
C SER A 49 14.18 -17.62 11.23
N GLU A 50 12.94 -17.77 11.71
CA GLU A 50 11.92 -16.70 11.64
C GLU A 50 12.29 -15.42 12.42
N GLN A 51 13.23 -15.50 13.37
CA GLN A 51 13.76 -14.34 14.11
C GLN A 51 14.79 -13.58 13.26
N ASP A 52 15.87 -14.24 12.82
CA ASP A 52 16.89 -13.60 11.98
C ASP A 52 16.33 -13.15 10.64
N LYS A 53 15.34 -13.86 10.08
CA LYS A 53 14.52 -13.42 8.95
C LYS A 53 13.81 -12.07 9.17
N GLN A 54 13.60 -11.58 10.40
CA GLN A 54 13.20 -10.19 10.63
C GLN A 54 14.39 -9.22 10.66
N LEU A 55 15.52 -9.63 11.25
CA LEU A 55 16.72 -8.81 11.46
C LEU A 55 17.52 -8.60 10.16
N LEU A 56 17.61 -9.61 9.30
CA LEU A 56 18.11 -9.53 7.91
C LEU A 56 17.52 -8.34 7.13
N LYS A 57 16.26 -7.98 7.41
CA LYS A 57 15.60 -6.85 6.76
C LYS A 57 16.28 -5.53 7.10
N PHE A 58 16.88 -5.34 8.28
CA PHE A 58 17.59 -4.10 8.57
C PHE A 58 18.92 -4.01 7.80
N HIS A 59 19.52 -5.15 7.51
CA HIS A 59 20.68 -5.33 6.63
C HIS A 59 20.33 -5.31 5.12
N GLY A 60 19.11 -4.89 4.77
CA GLY A 60 18.67 -4.68 3.39
C GLY A 60 18.16 -5.91 2.64
N THR A 61 18.30 -7.12 3.20
CA THR A 61 17.95 -8.38 2.53
C THR A 61 16.62 -8.98 3.02
N TYR A 62 15.95 -9.74 2.15
CA TYR A 62 14.72 -10.47 2.43
C TYR A 62 14.87 -11.93 2.00
N GLN A 63 14.73 -12.86 2.95
CA GLN A 63 14.44 -14.26 2.65
C GLN A 63 13.09 -14.36 1.93
N GLN A 64 13.12 -15.03 0.79
CA GLN A 64 12.03 -15.29 -0.15
C GLN A 64 12.00 -16.78 -0.48
N GLU A 65 11.06 -17.18 -1.33
CA GLU A 65 11.05 -18.51 -1.96
C GLU A 65 10.65 -18.32 -3.43
N ASP A 66 11.07 -19.21 -4.32
CA ASP A 66 10.37 -19.31 -5.60
C ASP A 66 8.96 -19.87 -5.36
N ARG A 67 7.96 -19.16 -5.89
CA ARG A 67 6.55 -19.52 -5.77
C ARG A 67 6.03 -20.29 -6.97
N ASP A 68 6.74 -20.30 -8.09
CA ASP A 68 6.32 -21.04 -9.28
C ASP A 68 6.62 -22.54 -9.11
N THR A 69 7.86 -22.91 -8.74
CA THR A 69 8.24 -24.29 -8.39
C THR A 69 7.63 -24.81 -7.09
N ARG A 70 6.99 -23.96 -6.27
CA ARG A 70 6.36 -24.37 -4.99
C ARG A 70 5.38 -25.54 -5.15
N LYS A 71 4.67 -25.65 -6.28
CA LYS A 71 3.73 -26.75 -6.53
C LYS A 71 4.43 -28.08 -6.83
N SER A 72 5.45 -28.08 -7.70
CA SER A 72 6.21 -29.27 -8.06
C SER A 72 7.04 -29.78 -6.88
N ARG A 73 7.83 -28.90 -6.25
CA ARG A 73 8.65 -29.24 -5.08
C ARG A 73 7.85 -29.79 -3.90
N LYS A 74 6.61 -29.32 -3.69
CA LYS A 74 5.71 -29.90 -2.68
C LYS A 74 5.24 -31.31 -3.05
N LYS A 75 5.07 -31.64 -4.33
CA LYS A 75 4.75 -33.00 -4.81
C LYS A 75 5.96 -33.93 -4.69
N GLU A 76 7.16 -33.40 -4.90
CA GLU A 76 8.44 -34.12 -4.77
C GLU A 76 8.92 -34.28 -3.30
N GLY A 77 8.35 -33.52 -2.36
CA GLY A 77 8.74 -33.53 -0.95
C GLY A 77 9.96 -32.67 -0.59
N VAL A 78 10.66 -32.10 -1.58
CA VAL A 78 11.95 -31.38 -1.45
C VAL A 78 11.83 -29.94 -0.92
N GLY A 79 10.85 -29.69 -0.05
CA GLY A 79 10.66 -28.40 0.64
C GLY A 79 10.42 -27.21 -0.30
N LYS A 80 10.80 -26.02 0.17
CA LYS A 80 10.79 -24.78 -0.64
C LYS A 80 12.09 -24.66 -1.42
N HIS A 81 12.10 -23.86 -2.48
CA HIS A 81 13.34 -23.32 -3.03
C HIS A 81 13.54 -21.93 -2.41
N TYR A 82 14.36 -21.84 -1.38
CA TYR A 82 14.66 -20.57 -0.72
C TYR A 82 15.66 -19.74 -1.54
N MET A 83 15.46 -18.43 -1.53
CA MET A 83 16.34 -17.44 -2.16
C MET A 83 16.26 -16.12 -1.37
N PHE A 84 17.12 -15.16 -1.70
CA PHE A 84 17.18 -13.86 -1.07
C PHE A 84 17.09 -12.75 -2.12
N MET A 85 16.37 -11.69 -1.76
CA MET A 85 16.46 -10.40 -2.46
C MET A 85 17.30 -9.45 -1.63
N VAL A 86 18.33 -8.88 -2.25
CA VAL A 86 19.24 -7.89 -1.65
C VAL A 86 18.93 -6.52 -2.26
N ARG A 87 18.76 -5.48 -1.44
CA ARG A 87 18.46 -4.12 -1.91
C ARG A 87 19.54 -3.11 -1.52
N CYS A 88 19.98 -2.32 -2.50
CA CYS A 88 20.85 -1.17 -2.29
C CYS A 88 20.06 0.07 -1.82
N LYS A 89 20.63 0.86 -0.91
CA LYS A 89 20.20 2.21 -0.53
C LYS A 89 21.07 3.21 -1.31
N ILE A 90 20.48 3.96 -2.23
CA ILE A 90 21.16 4.84 -3.20
C ILE A 90 20.47 6.23 -3.15
N PRO A 91 20.85 7.13 -2.22
CA PRO A 91 20.11 8.37 -1.97
C PRO A 91 19.93 9.23 -3.22
N GLY A 92 18.70 9.70 -3.47
CA GLY A 92 18.35 10.47 -4.67
C GLY A 92 18.54 9.73 -6.01
N GLY A 93 18.81 8.42 -5.98
CA GLY A 93 19.05 7.59 -7.16
C GLY A 93 20.46 7.64 -7.75
N ARG A 94 21.36 8.49 -7.21
CA ARG A 94 22.69 8.76 -7.78
C ARG A 94 23.65 7.58 -7.60
N LEU A 95 24.18 7.07 -8.71
CA LEU A 95 25.28 6.09 -8.75
C LEU A 95 26.25 6.41 -9.91
N THR A 96 27.47 5.88 -9.84
CA THR A 96 28.49 6.01 -10.90
C THR A 96 28.47 4.80 -11.84
N ALA A 97 29.02 4.94 -13.05
CA ALA A 97 29.18 3.82 -13.98
C ALA A 97 29.91 2.60 -13.38
N PRO A 98 31.07 2.74 -12.68
CA PRO A 98 31.72 1.60 -11.99
C PRO A 98 30.84 0.94 -10.93
N GLN A 99 29.99 1.70 -10.24
CA GLN A 99 29.03 1.16 -9.26
C GLN A 99 27.91 0.35 -9.91
N TYR A 100 27.38 0.82 -11.05
CA TYR A 100 26.40 0.05 -11.82
C TYR A 100 27.00 -1.28 -12.28
N LEU A 101 28.16 -1.24 -12.95
CA LEU A 101 28.84 -2.41 -13.49
C LEU A 101 29.27 -3.39 -12.38
N ALA A 102 29.60 -2.92 -11.18
CA ALA A 102 29.86 -3.78 -10.02
C ALA A 102 28.59 -4.49 -9.52
N VAL A 103 27.47 -3.78 -9.38
CA VAL A 103 26.19 -4.35 -8.94
C VAL A 103 25.62 -5.34 -9.97
N GLU A 104 25.83 -5.08 -11.26
CA GLU A 104 25.49 -5.98 -12.35
C GLU A 104 26.27 -7.30 -12.27
N ARG A 105 27.61 -7.25 -12.18
CA ARG A 105 28.45 -8.45 -12.01
C ARG A 105 28.06 -9.28 -10.79
N LEU A 106 27.64 -8.65 -9.68
CA LEU A 106 27.16 -9.36 -8.49
C LEU A 106 25.79 -10.04 -8.72
N ALA A 107 24.92 -9.44 -9.54
CA ALA A 107 23.65 -10.06 -9.91
C ALA A 107 23.83 -11.25 -10.88
N GLU A 108 24.88 -11.26 -11.68
CA GLU A 108 25.27 -12.39 -12.53
C GLU A 108 25.97 -13.50 -11.75
N ALA A 109 26.96 -13.16 -10.92
CA ALA A 109 27.75 -14.14 -10.17
C ALA A 109 26.96 -14.83 -9.05
N TYR A 110 26.07 -14.09 -8.39
CA TYR A 110 25.40 -14.55 -7.16
C TYR A 110 23.88 -14.46 -7.18
N GLY A 111 23.28 -13.76 -8.15
CA GLY A 111 21.84 -13.57 -8.29
C GLY A 111 21.24 -14.38 -9.43
N ASN A 112 20.16 -13.87 -10.01
CA ASN A 112 19.46 -14.47 -11.16
C ASN A 112 19.81 -13.82 -12.51
N GLY A 113 20.94 -13.11 -12.62
CA GLY A 113 21.35 -12.39 -13.83
C GLY A 113 20.49 -11.18 -14.19
N THR A 114 19.65 -10.68 -13.27
CA THR A 114 18.78 -9.51 -13.52
C THR A 114 18.90 -8.46 -12.43
N LEU A 115 18.90 -7.18 -12.83
CA LEU A 115 18.72 -6.06 -11.92
C LEU A 115 17.26 -5.60 -11.91
N ARG A 116 16.84 -5.06 -10.77
CA ARG A 116 15.51 -4.47 -10.59
C ARG A 116 15.63 -3.08 -10.00
N PHE A 117 15.58 -2.04 -10.84
CA PHE A 117 15.34 -0.65 -10.42
C PHE A 117 13.98 -0.55 -9.71
N THR A 118 13.75 0.51 -8.92
CA THR A 118 12.63 0.52 -7.96
C THR A 118 11.92 1.85 -7.79
N THR A 119 10.68 1.77 -7.30
CA THR A 119 9.83 2.89 -6.87
C THR A 119 10.38 3.72 -5.69
N ARG A 120 11.65 3.49 -5.34
CA ARG A 120 12.45 4.27 -4.38
C ARG A 120 13.89 4.52 -4.85
N GLN A 121 14.13 4.66 -6.15
CA GLN A 121 15.43 5.08 -6.71
C GLN A 121 16.62 4.24 -6.22
N GLY A 122 16.47 2.91 -6.23
CA GLY A 122 17.50 1.97 -5.80
C GLY A 122 17.38 0.62 -6.50
N ILE A 123 18.39 -0.24 -6.38
CA ILE A 123 18.50 -1.52 -7.08
C ILE A 123 18.11 -2.68 -6.14
N GLN A 124 17.44 -3.70 -6.68
CA GLN A 124 17.25 -5.01 -6.05
C GLN A 124 17.86 -6.13 -6.91
N LEU A 125 18.72 -6.94 -6.31
CA LEU A 125 19.18 -8.23 -6.84
C LEU A 125 18.23 -9.31 -6.32
N HIS A 126 17.90 -10.32 -7.14
CA HIS A 126 17.02 -11.43 -6.76
C HIS A 126 17.69 -12.77 -7.05
N GLY A 127 17.19 -13.86 -6.45
CA GLY A 127 17.73 -15.21 -6.65
C GLY A 127 18.97 -15.55 -5.84
N VAL A 128 19.45 -14.63 -4.98
CA VAL A 128 20.69 -14.82 -4.21
C VAL A 128 20.54 -15.99 -3.25
N LEU A 129 21.50 -16.93 -3.23
CA LEU A 129 21.48 -18.07 -2.31
C LEU A 129 22.10 -17.69 -0.95
N LYS A 130 21.75 -18.43 0.12
CA LYS A 130 22.28 -18.18 1.47
C LYS A 130 23.82 -18.24 1.52
N SER A 131 24.44 -19.13 0.75
CA SER A 131 25.89 -19.24 0.57
C SER A 131 26.54 -17.94 0.10
N HIS A 132 25.93 -17.27 -0.88
CA HIS A 132 26.49 -16.07 -1.53
C HIS A 132 25.94 -14.75 -0.97
N LEU A 133 25.07 -14.82 0.05
CA LEU A 133 24.46 -13.64 0.64
C LEU A 133 25.51 -12.71 1.27
N LYS A 134 26.60 -13.27 1.81
CA LYS A 134 27.71 -12.49 2.36
C LYS A 134 28.54 -11.83 1.27
N ASP A 135 28.99 -12.60 0.29
CA ASP A 135 29.75 -12.13 -0.88
C ASP A 135 29.01 -11.01 -1.62
N THR A 136 27.69 -11.16 -1.80
CA THR A 136 26.83 -10.16 -2.44
C THR A 136 26.77 -8.85 -1.65
N ILE A 137 26.62 -8.90 -0.32
CA ILE A 137 26.53 -7.69 0.51
C ILE A 137 27.91 -7.04 0.68
N ALA A 138 28.98 -7.83 0.76
CA ALA A 138 30.36 -7.34 0.79
C ALA A 138 30.73 -6.61 -0.51
N GLY A 139 30.51 -7.22 -1.67
CA GLY A 139 30.79 -6.60 -2.98
C GLY A 139 29.98 -5.31 -3.24
N ILE A 140 28.74 -5.23 -2.73
CA ILE A 140 27.95 -3.97 -2.76
C ILE A 140 28.63 -2.89 -1.89
N ASN A 141 29.31 -3.24 -0.81
CA ASN A 141 30.02 -2.27 0.01
C ASN A 141 31.40 -1.90 -0.54
N GLU A 142 32.11 -2.84 -1.16
CA GLU A 142 33.39 -2.61 -1.84
C GLU A 142 33.28 -1.58 -2.98
N CYS A 143 32.13 -1.52 -3.68
CA CYS A 143 31.84 -0.46 -4.65
C CYS A 143 31.28 0.84 -4.03
N LEU A 144 31.42 1.03 -2.72
CA LEU A 144 30.94 2.21 -1.96
C LEU A 144 29.42 2.43 -2.00
N LEU A 145 28.63 1.37 -2.19
CA LEU A 145 27.20 1.37 -1.92
C LEU A 145 26.91 0.71 -0.55
N THR A 146 25.63 0.61 -0.19
CA THR A 146 25.22 -0.09 1.04
C THR A 146 23.84 -0.69 0.91
N THR A 147 23.57 -1.75 1.68
CA THR A 147 22.25 -2.33 1.86
C THR A 147 21.62 -1.93 3.22
N LEU A 148 22.39 -1.30 4.11
CA LEU A 148 21.96 -0.91 5.45
C LEU A 148 20.75 0.04 5.41
N GLY A 149 19.66 -0.33 6.11
CA GLY A 149 18.42 0.44 6.15
C GLY A 149 17.57 0.42 4.87
N ALA A 150 17.99 -0.28 3.80
CA ALA A 150 17.17 -0.40 2.58
C ALA A 150 15.82 -1.15 2.82
N CYS A 151 15.76 -1.91 3.91
CA CYS A 151 14.61 -2.69 4.38
C CYS A 151 14.41 -2.44 5.92
N GLY A 152 13.77 -3.32 6.71
CA GLY A 152 13.67 -3.15 8.19
C GLY A 152 12.61 -2.16 8.72
N ASP A 153 12.71 -1.72 9.98
CA ASP A 153 11.87 -0.66 10.61
C ASP A 153 12.72 0.54 10.99
N VAL A 154 13.11 1.30 9.97
CA VAL A 154 14.24 2.23 9.94
C VAL A 154 14.12 3.12 8.69
N GLU A 155 14.90 4.19 8.57
CA GLU A 155 14.80 5.07 7.41
C GLU A 155 15.27 4.42 6.11
N ARG A 156 14.39 4.49 5.11
CA ARG A 156 14.58 3.91 3.78
C ARG A 156 15.54 4.73 2.92
N ASN A 157 15.59 4.40 1.63
CA ASN A 157 16.19 5.29 0.67
C ASN A 157 15.42 6.62 0.64
N VAL A 158 16.13 7.72 0.83
CA VAL A 158 15.63 9.09 0.70
C VAL A 158 15.58 9.41 -0.79
N MET A 159 14.45 9.95 -1.25
CA MET A 159 14.24 10.28 -2.66
C MET A 159 14.42 11.78 -2.94
N ALA A 160 14.78 12.11 -4.17
CA ALA A 160 14.82 13.46 -4.72
C ALA A 160 14.53 13.39 -6.23
N CYS A 161 14.09 14.50 -6.84
CA CYS A 161 14.01 14.61 -8.30
C CYS A 161 15.33 14.13 -8.92
N PRO A 162 15.32 13.14 -9.84
CA PRO A 162 16.53 12.61 -10.43
C PRO A 162 17.13 13.59 -11.45
N ALA A 163 16.39 14.55 -12.01
CA ALA A 163 16.89 15.42 -13.07
C ALA A 163 18.19 16.17 -12.69
N PRO A 164 19.29 16.03 -13.46
CA PRO A 164 20.58 16.69 -13.21
C PRO A 164 20.66 18.11 -13.82
N HIS A 165 19.66 18.96 -13.58
CA HIS A 165 19.71 20.35 -14.03
C HIS A 165 20.75 21.16 -13.20
N TYR A 166 21.53 21.98 -13.89
CA TYR A 166 22.64 22.77 -13.35
C TYR A 166 22.55 24.27 -13.70
N HIS A 167 21.46 24.71 -14.33
CA HIS A 167 21.26 26.12 -14.70
C HIS A 167 20.82 27.02 -13.52
N ASP A 168 20.32 26.41 -12.44
CA ASP A 168 19.74 27.08 -11.27
C ASP A 168 20.50 26.80 -9.96
N GLY A 169 21.12 25.63 -9.83
CA GLY A 169 21.71 25.12 -8.58
C GLY A 169 20.69 24.43 -7.66
N VAL A 170 19.41 24.78 -7.73
CA VAL A 170 18.27 24.22 -6.97
C VAL A 170 18.26 22.69 -7.00
N HIS A 171 18.35 22.09 -8.19
CA HIS A 171 18.28 20.64 -8.36
C HIS A 171 19.47 19.92 -7.69
N GLN A 172 20.65 20.54 -7.67
CA GLN A 172 21.81 20.02 -6.96
C GLN A 172 21.67 20.22 -5.43
N GLN A 173 21.14 21.36 -4.97
CA GLN A 173 20.82 21.61 -3.56
C GLN A 173 19.80 20.58 -3.02
N LEU A 174 18.77 20.25 -3.81
CA LEU A 174 17.77 19.23 -3.49
C LEU A 174 18.41 17.84 -3.32
N GLN A 175 19.25 17.43 -4.27
CA GLN A 175 19.96 16.15 -4.26
C GLN A 175 20.97 16.03 -3.12
N ASP A 176 21.71 17.09 -2.80
CA ASP A 176 22.63 17.07 -1.66
C ASP A 176 21.91 17.16 -0.31
N THR A 177 20.78 17.86 -0.22
CA THR A 177 19.93 17.82 0.98
C THR A 177 19.40 16.39 1.22
N ALA A 178 18.96 15.70 0.17
CA ALA A 178 18.54 14.30 0.26
C ALA A 178 19.68 13.37 0.71
N ARG A 179 20.91 13.60 0.22
CA ARG A 179 22.12 12.88 0.64
C ARG A 179 22.45 13.14 2.11
N VAL A 180 22.44 14.39 2.57
CA VAL A 180 22.70 14.75 3.98
C VAL A 180 21.65 14.13 4.90
N ILE A 181 20.36 14.20 4.57
CA ILE A 181 19.29 13.55 5.35
C ILE A 181 19.48 12.03 5.38
N ALA A 182 19.82 11.39 4.25
CA ALA A 182 20.04 9.95 4.19
C ALA A 182 21.22 9.48 5.06
N THR A 183 22.28 10.29 5.16
CA THR A 183 23.45 10.05 6.02
C THR A 183 23.13 10.34 7.49
N HIS A 184 22.47 11.46 7.80
CA HIS A 184 22.09 11.82 9.18
C HIS A 184 21.17 10.77 9.82
N LEU A 185 20.21 10.27 9.05
CA LEU A 185 19.27 9.22 9.45
C LEU A 185 19.79 7.79 9.17
N ALA A 186 21.09 7.61 8.95
CA ALA A 186 21.68 6.26 8.85
C ALA A 186 21.78 5.60 10.25
N PRO A 187 21.50 4.29 10.37
CA PRO A 187 21.88 3.50 11.55
C PRO A 187 23.39 3.55 11.77
N ARG A 188 23.81 3.58 13.02
CA ARG A 188 25.21 3.77 13.42
C ARG A 188 25.81 2.57 14.16
N SER A 189 25.01 1.54 14.45
CA SER A 189 25.47 0.32 15.11
C SER A 189 26.40 -0.52 14.22
N LYS A 190 27.40 -1.15 14.86
CA LYS A 190 28.50 -1.87 14.19
C LYS A 190 28.09 -3.20 13.54
N ALA A 191 26.92 -3.74 13.90
CA ALA A 191 26.42 -5.06 13.49
C ALA A 191 26.50 -5.33 11.98
N TYR A 192 26.22 -4.31 11.14
CA TYR A 192 26.33 -4.45 9.68
C TYR A 192 27.76 -4.82 9.23
N HIS A 193 28.76 -4.12 9.77
CA HIS A 193 30.17 -4.28 9.40
C HIS A 193 30.76 -5.56 10.04
N GLU A 194 30.34 -5.90 11.26
CA GLU A 194 30.70 -7.14 11.94
C GLU A 194 30.20 -8.40 11.20
N ILE A 195 28.95 -8.39 10.73
CA ILE A 195 28.35 -9.56 10.06
C ILE A 195 28.89 -9.72 8.64
N TRP A 196 28.78 -8.66 7.83
CA TRP A 196 28.96 -8.78 6.38
C TRP A 196 30.40 -8.50 5.94
N LEU A 197 31.16 -7.69 6.69
CA LEU A 197 32.46 -7.14 6.28
C LEU A 197 33.60 -7.56 7.21
N ASN A 198 33.42 -8.63 7.99
CA ASN A 198 34.39 -9.19 8.93
C ASN A 198 34.98 -8.20 9.96
N GLY A 199 34.32 -7.06 10.18
CA GLY A 199 34.83 -5.99 11.05
C GLY A 199 35.99 -5.17 10.45
N HIS A 200 36.22 -5.21 9.14
CA HIS A 200 37.16 -4.29 8.49
C HIS A 200 36.75 -2.82 8.73
N PRO A 201 37.68 -1.92 9.10
CA PRO A 201 37.36 -0.53 9.43
C PRO A 201 36.95 0.26 8.18
N LEU A 202 35.97 1.16 8.34
CA LEU A 202 35.56 2.09 7.29
C LEU A 202 36.68 3.11 6.98
N LEU A 203 36.84 3.44 5.70
CA LEU A 203 37.74 4.52 5.25
C LEU A 203 37.29 5.91 5.74
N GLN A 204 36.04 6.06 6.19
CA GLN A 204 35.52 7.23 6.89
C GLN A 204 34.56 6.78 7.99
N ASP A 205 34.99 6.87 9.25
CA ASP A 205 34.12 6.77 10.43
C ASP A 205 34.23 8.06 11.26
N PRO A 206 33.33 9.05 11.05
CA PRO A 206 33.33 10.30 11.82
C PRO A 206 32.83 10.16 13.27
N GLY A 207 32.52 8.94 13.75
CA GLY A 207 31.90 8.77 15.07
C GLY A 207 31.85 7.32 15.53
N ALA A 208 33.02 6.73 15.80
CA ALA A 208 33.23 5.35 16.24
C ALA A 208 32.19 4.89 17.28
N ALA A 209 31.20 4.12 16.81
CA ALA A 209 29.89 4.10 17.45
C ALA A 209 29.81 3.33 18.78
N THR A 210 28.88 3.80 19.63
CA THR A 210 28.38 3.12 20.83
C THR A 210 27.64 1.82 20.49
N ASP A 211 27.61 0.85 21.40
CA ASP A 211 26.79 -0.38 21.30
C ASP A 211 25.26 -0.15 21.45
N LEU A 212 24.83 1.12 21.38
CA LEU A 212 23.45 1.55 21.33
C LEU A 212 23.28 2.57 20.20
N GLU A 213 22.26 2.36 19.36
CA GLU A 213 21.84 3.32 18.34
C GLU A 213 21.38 4.66 18.97
N PRO A 214 22.05 5.79 18.70
CA PRO A 214 21.72 7.05 19.37
C PRO A 214 20.38 7.64 18.91
N LEU A 215 20.08 7.54 17.61
CA LEU A 215 18.81 8.01 17.05
C LEU A 215 17.69 6.98 17.26
N TYR A 216 17.97 5.72 16.96
CA TYR A 216 16.94 4.69 16.86
C TYR A 216 16.65 3.93 18.16
N GLY A 217 17.60 3.89 19.10
CA GLY A 217 17.52 3.07 20.30
C GLY A 217 17.50 1.56 20.00
N GLN A 218 17.54 0.76 21.06
CA GLN A 218 17.60 -0.72 21.00
C GLN A 218 16.49 -1.36 20.14
N VAL A 219 15.32 -0.71 20.08
CA VAL A 219 14.11 -1.25 19.44
C VAL A 219 13.74 -0.57 18.12
N TYR A 220 14.59 0.33 17.60
CA TYR A 220 14.39 1.05 16.34
C TYR A 220 13.00 1.70 16.21
N LEU A 221 12.54 2.00 14.99
CA LEU A 221 11.20 2.55 14.77
C LEU A 221 10.10 1.48 14.93
N PRO A 222 8.84 1.88 15.17
CA PRO A 222 7.70 0.96 15.13
C PRO A 222 7.52 0.30 13.76
N ARG A 223 7.87 1.02 12.68
CA ARG A 223 7.78 0.53 11.29
C ARG A 223 8.75 1.27 10.36
N LYS A 224 8.78 0.88 9.08
CA LYS A 224 9.46 1.62 8.00
C LYS A 224 9.09 3.12 8.04
N PHE A 225 10.09 3.97 7.86
CA PHE A 225 9.92 5.38 7.50
C PHE A 225 10.35 5.59 6.05
N LYS A 226 10.02 6.75 5.46
CA LYS A 226 10.33 7.12 4.09
C LYS A 226 10.41 8.65 4.00
N THR A 227 11.56 9.17 3.63
CA THR A 227 11.70 10.59 3.25
C THR A 227 11.71 10.75 1.74
N GLY A 228 11.19 11.87 1.22
CA GLY A 228 11.35 12.25 -0.19
C GLY A 228 11.21 13.76 -0.38
N LEU A 229 12.08 14.32 -1.22
CA LEU A 229 12.16 15.74 -1.56
C LEU A 229 11.64 15.97 -2.99
N ALA A 230 10.85 17.03 -3.18
CA ALA A 230 10.29 17.44 -4.46
C ALA A 230 10.38 18.97 -4.64
N LEU A 231 10.16 19.43 -5.87
CA LEU A 231 9.88 20.84 -6.17
C LEU A 231 8.40 20.96 -6.60
N PRO A 232 7.77 22.15 -6.54
CA PRO A 232 6.39 22.34 -6.99
C PRO A 232 6.19 21.91 -8.45
N GLU A 233 7.08 22.35 -9.32
CA GLU A 233 7.11 22.08 -10.76
C GLU A 233 7.41 20.62 -11.14
N ASP A 234 7.93 19.80 -10.22
CA ASP A 234 8.11 18.36 -10.45
C ASP A 234 7.90 17.50 -9.19
N ASN A 235 6.81 16.72 -9.23
CA ASN A 235 6.49 15.69 -8.25
C ASN A 235 6.75 14.25 -8.74
N CYS A 236 7.72 14.00 -9.63
CA CYS A 236 8.09 12.65 -10.09
C CYS A 236 8.28 11.63 -8.94
N ILE A 237 8.73 12.10 -7.76
CA ILE A 237 8.98 11.30 -6.56
C ILE A 237 7.71 10.88 -5.79
N ASP A 238 6.54 11.42 -6.16
CA ASP A 238 5.28 11.30 -5.43
C ASP A 238 5.43 11.69 -3.93
N VAL A 239 5.74 12.98 -3.64
CA VAL A 239 6.01 13.55 -2.31
C VAL A 239 4.90 13.30 -1.29
N TYR A 240 3.65 13.26 -1.73
CA TYR A 240 2.49 12.93 -0.90
C TYR A 240 2.44 11.45 -0.47
N GLY A 241 3.21 10.55 -1.10
CA GLY A 241 3.32 9.13 -0.75
C GLY A 241 4.39 8.77 0.30
N GLN A 242 5.03 9.77 0.91
CA GLN A 242 6.15 9.65 1.84
C GLN A 242 5.72 9.78 3.31
N ASP A 243 6.40 9.10 4.24
CA ASP A 243 6.15 9.30 5.67
C ASP A 243 6.52 10.74 6.08
N LEU A 244 7.60 11.26 5.49
CA LEU A 244 8.03 12.66 5.47
C LEU A 244 8.23 13.10 4.00
N GLY A 245 7.37 13.99 3.52
CA GLY A 245 7.55 14.73 2.27
C GLY A 245 8.13 16.10 2.54
N LEU A 246 9.03 16.56 1.68
CA LEU A 246 9.66 17.88 1.76
C LEU A 246 9.50 18.57 0.41
N LEU A 247 8.54 19.49 0.32
CA LEU A 247 8.30 20.28 -0.90
C LEU A 247 9.13 21.55 -0.81
N GLY A 248 10.18 21.66 -1.63
CA GLY A 248 11.07 22.82 -1.67
C GLY A 248 10.34 24.08 -2.12
N ILE A 249 10.79 25.24 -1.65
CA ILE A 249 10.27 26.54 -2.05
C ILE A 249 11.46 27.39 -2.49
N VAL A 250 11.44 27.80 -3.76
CA VAL A 250 12.54 28.50 -4.43
C VAL A 250 12.24 29.99 -4.47
N GLU A 251 13.21 30.81 -4.08
CA GLU A 251 13.20 32.27 -4.29
C GLU A 251 14.57 32.67 -4.85
N ASN A 252 14.60 33.53 -5.87
CA ASN A 252 15.83 34.05 -6.49
C ASN A 252 16.85 32.98 -6.98
N GLY A 253 16.42 31.74 -7.20
CA GLY A 253 17.27 30.61 -7.61
C GLY A 253 17.79 29.73 -6.47
N GLU A 254 17.42 30.00 -5.21
CA GLU A 254 17.81 29.17 -4.06
C GLU A 254 16.59 28.56 -3.36
N ILE A 255 16.73 27.34 -2.82
CA ILE A 255 15.71 26.78 -1.92
C ILE A 255 15.83 27.48 -0.56
N VAL A 256 14.93 28.43 -0.29
CA VAL A 256 14.88 29.15 0.99
C VAL A 256 14.33 28.30 2.13
N GLY A 257 13.52 27.28 1.81
CA GLY A 257 12.97 26.35 2.78
C GLY A 257 12.03 25.32 2.19
N TYR A 258 11.34 24.60 3.07
CA TYR A 258 10.51 23.45 2.72
C TYR A 258 9.15 23.51 3.42
N ASN A 259 8.09 23.24 2.66
CA ASN A 259 6.82 22.79 3.22
C ASN A 259 6.98 21.32 3.68
N VAL A 260 6.81 21.09 4.98
CA VAL A 260 6.99 19.78 5.63
C VAL A 260 5.66 19.04 5.60
N LEU A 261 5.59 17.99 4.80
CA LEU A 261 4.42 17.14 4.63
C LEU A 261 4.61 15.85 5.45
N VAL A 262 3.63 15.42 6.23
CA VAL A 262 3.77 14.21 7.07
C VAL A 262 2.56 13.28 6.94
N GLY A 263 2.79 11.96 6.88
CA GLY A 263 1.72 10.96 6.93
C GLY A 263 1.34 10.25 5.62
N GLY A 264 2.16 10.34 4.58
CA GLY A 264 1.95 9.62 3.32
C GLY A 264 2.28 8.13 3.43
N SER A 265 1.30 7.26 3.16
CA SER A 265 1.56 5.82 3.03
C SER A 265 0.43 5.03 2.36
N MET A 266 0.76 4.45 1.21
CA MET A 266 -0.08 3.57 0.40
C MET A 266 -0.62 2.31 1.07
N GLY A 267 0.16 1.61 1.90
CA GLY A 267 -0.19 0.24 2.31
C GLY A 267 -1.47 0.13 3.17
N THR A 268 -2.38 -0.77 2.76
CA THR A 268 -3.64 -1.15 3.42
C THR A 268 -3.77 -2.68 3.49
N THR A 269 -4.78 -3.21 4.18
CA THR A 269 -5.16 -4.63 4.24
C THR A 269 -6.59 -4.80 3.74
N HIS A 270 -6.78 -5.64 2.71
CA HIS A 270 -8.11 -5.95 2.15
C HIS A 270 -9.09 -6.37 3.24
N GLY A 271 -10.27 -5.73 3.29
CA GLY A 271 -11.33 -6.05 4.26
C GLY A 271 -11.11 -5.53 5.69
N ASN A 272 -10.06 -4.74 5.94
CA ASN A 272 -9.83 -4.12 7.26
C ASN A 272 -9.96 -2.59 7.17
N PRO A 273 -11.09 -2.00 7.61
CA PRO A 273 -11.35 -0.55 7.50
C PRO A 273 -10.36 0.28 8.33
N ASN A 274 -9.81 -0.29 9.40
CA ASN A 274 -8.79 0.36 10.24
C ASN A 274 -7.43 0.49 9.53
N THR A 275 -7.35 0.10 8.25
CA THR A 275 -6.20 0.31 7.36
C THR A 275 -6.60 0.89 5.99
N PHE A 276 -6.17 2.11 5.69
CA PHE A 276 -6.50 2.87 4.47
C PHE A 276 -5.23 3.46 3.84
N PRO A 277 -5.12 3.66 2.51
CA PRO A 277 -4.07 4.51 1.95
C PRO A 277 -4.23 5.95 2.47
N ALA A 278 -3.12 6.68 2.60
CA ALA A 278 -3.14 8.08 3.01
C ALA A 278 -2.07 8.89 2.26
N LEU A 279 -2.37 10.17 2.05
CA LEU A 279 -1.42 11.18 1.56
C LEU A 279 -0.90 12.00 2.74
N ALA A 280 0.33 12.50 2.61
CA ALA A 280 0.94 13.39 3.58
C ALA A 280 0.13 14.69 3.73
N LYS A 281 0.12 15.28 4.93
CA LYS A 281 -0.53 16.55 5.22
C LYS A 281 0.51 17.64 5.50
N PRO A 282 0.37 18.87 4.99
CA PRO A 282 1.22 19.99 5.36
C PRO A 282 1.15 20.26 6.88
N VAL A 283 2.29 20.17 7.57
CA VAL A 283 2.40 20.38 9.02
C VAL A 283 2.91 21.78 9.33
N CYS A 284 4.07 22.13 8.75
CA CYS A 284 4.77 23.40 8.95
C CYS A 284 5.60 23.80 7.72
N PHE A 285 6.09 25.05 7.71
CA PHE A 285 7.23 25.48 6.90
C PHE A 285 8.49 25.52 7.77
N VAL A 286 9.64 25.18 7.20
CA VAL A 286 10.96 25.35 7.84
C VAL A 286 11.99 25.94 6.86
N PRO A 287 12.91 26.82 7.30
CA PRO A 287 14.00 27.30 6.46
C PRO A 287 14.94 26.15 6.09
N ALA A 288 15.64 26.26 4.95
CA ALA A 288 16.46 25.17 4.42
C ALA A 288 17.56 24.70 5.39
N SER A 289 18.12 25.61 6.20
CA SER A 289 19.10 25.31 7.24
C SER A 289 18.57 24.42 8.38
N ALA A 290 17.25 24.40 8.62
CA ALA A 290 16.64 23.61 9.69
C ALA A 290 16.21 22.20 9.25
N VAL A 291 16.11 21.94 7.94
CA VAL A 291 15.39 20.77 7.38
C VAL A 291 15.90 19.42 7.89
N VAL A 292 17.21 19.28 8.11
CA VAL A 292 17.85 18.05 8.61
C VAL A 292 17.46 17.78 10.08
N GLY A 293 17.46 18.82 10.91
CA GLY A 293 17.01 18.75 12.30
C GLY A 293 15.51 18.48 12.41
N THR A 294 14.71 19.07 11.53
CA THR A 294 13.27 18.77 11.44
C THR A 294 13.03 17.31 11.01
N ALA A 295 13.81 16.78 10.06
CA ALA A 295 13.71 15.38 9.66
C ALA A 295 14.02 14.42 10.83
N GLU A 296 15.06 14.70 11.63
CA GLU A 296 15.33 13.95 12.87
C GLU A 296 14.17 14.07 13.88
N ALA A 297 13.64 15.28 14.09
CA ALA A 297 12.53 15.53 15.01
C ALA A 297 11.27 14.72 14.64
N VAL A 298 10.89 14.64 13.37
CA VAL A 298 9.76 13.81 12.90
C VAL A 298 10.05 12.32 13.08
N VAL A 299 11.29 11.87 12.84
CA VAL A 299 11.71 10.47 13.06
C VAL A 299 11.67 10.10 14.55
N ARG A 300 12.08 11.00 15.45
CA ARG A 300 12.00 10.82 16.91
C ARG A 300 10.56 10.82 17.42
N LEU A 301 9.73 11.77 16.99
CA LEU A 301 8.30 11.79 17.30
C LEU A 301 7.64 10.46 16.88
N PHE A 302 7.96 9.93 15.70
CA PHE A 302 7.45 8.62 15.27
C PHE A 302 8.04 7.43 16.04
N ARG A 303 9.32 7.47 16.42
CA ARG A 303 9.96 6.48 17.29
C ARG A 303 9.21 6.36 18.63
N ASP A 304 8.80 7.49 19.19
CA ASP A 304 8.32 7.60 20.56
C ASP A 304 6.78 7.49 20.67
N HIS A 305 6.04 7.89 19.63
CA HIS A 305 4.56 7.91 19.63
C HIS A 305 3.89 6.96 18.61
N GLY A 306 4.64 6.33 17.69
CA GLY A 306 4.07 5.40 16.72
C GLY A 306 3.68 4.05 17.34
N ASN A 307 2.50 3.51 16.97
CA ASN A 307 1.95 2.28 17.52
C ASN A 307 2.90 1.07 17.36
N ARG A 308 3.31 0.45 18.48
CA ARG A 308 4.17 -0.75 18.54
C ARG A 308 3.42 -2.06 18.82
N ALA A 309 2.11 -2.00 19.05
CA ALA A 309 1.23 -3.14 19.33
C ALA A 309 0.78 -3.84 18.03
N ASP A 310 0.15 -3.10 17.11
CA ASP A 310 -0.28 -3.61 15.81
C ASP A 310 0.59 -3.06 14.67
N ARG A 311 1.30 -3.98 14.01
CA ARG A 311 2.19 -3.67 12.88
C ARG A 311 1.46 -3.29 11.59
N ARG A 312 0.12 -3.39 11.54
CA ARG A 312 -0.70 -2.84 10.45
C ARG A 312 -0.94 -1.33 10.66
N ARG A 313 -1.27 -0.89 11.88
CA ARG A 313 -1.39 0.53 12.28
C ARG A 313 -0.07 1.22 12.71
N ALA A 314 1.07 0.54 12.69
CA ALA A 314 2.38 1.07 13.12
C ALA A 314 3.04 2.16 12.23
N ARG A 315 2.33 2.89 11.36
CA ARG A 315 2.92 3.93 10.48
C ARG A 315 2.52 5.34 10.90
N ILE A 316 3.38 6.33 10.64
CA ILE A 316 3.15 7.72 11.07
C ILE A 316 1.85 8.32 10.53
N LYS A 317 1.33 7.84 9.40
CA LYS A 317 -0.02 8.19 8.89
C LYS A 317 -1.14 7.98 9.91
N TYR A 318 -1.01 6.99 10.79
CA TYR A 318 -1.99 6.72 11.85
C TYR A 318 -1.79 7.68 13.03
N VAL A 319 -0.55 8.11 13.32
CA VAL A 319 -0.32 9.19 14.30
C VAL A 319 -0.95 10.50 13.80
N ILE A 320 -0.78 10.84 12.51
CA ILE A 320 -1.43 12.01 11.87
C ILE A 320 -2.96 11.89 11.90
N HIS A 321 -3.52 10.73 11.54
CA HIS A 321 -4.96 10.47 11.56
C HIS A 321 -5.55 10.54 12.98
N ASP A 322 -4.92 9.89 13.96
CA ASP A 322 -5.44 9.73 15.32
C ASP A 322 -5.19 10.96 16.20
N TRP A 323 -4.39 11.94 15.74
CA TRP A 323 -4.09 13.18 16.47
C TRP A 323 -4.60 14.46 15.78
N GLY A 324 -4.76 14.47 14.46
CA GLY A 324 -4.90 15.70 13.68
C GLY A 324 -3.56 16.44 13.47
N VAL A 325 -3.55 17.40 12.54
CA VAL A 325 -2.33 18.12 12.14
C VAL A 325 -1.89 19.10 13.24
N GLU A 326 -2.84 19.66 13.97
CA GLU A 326 -2.66 20.71 14.97
C GLU A 326 -1.89 20.18 16.17
N LYS A 327 -2.35 19.05 16.73
CA LYS A 327 -1.68 18.32 17.81
C LYS A 327 -0.33 17.76 17.35
N PHE A 328 -0.24 17.25 16.13
CA PHE A 328 1.03 16.77 15.57
C PHE A 328 2.06 17.90 15.46
N ARG A 329 1.67 19.08 14.94
CA ARG A 329 2.52 20.29 14.87
C ARG A 329 2.95 20.74 16.27
N ALA A 330 2.02 20.79 17.23
CA ALA A 330 2.33 21.19 18.60
C ALA A 330 3.35 20.26 19.27
N VAL A 331 3.18 18.93 19.11
CA VAL A 331 4.16 17.95 19.62
C VAL A 331 5.48 18.04 18.85
N LEU A 332 5.49 18.18 17.52
CA LEU A 332 6.73 18.32 16.75
C LEU A 332 7.54 19.57 17.17
N GLY A 333 6.87 20.66 17.57
CA GLY A 333 7.52 21.84 18.13
C GLY A 333 8.39 21.54 19.37
N THR A 334 8.01 20.57 20.21
CA THR A 334 8.83 20.20 21.38
C THR A 334 10.11 19.43 21.02
N TYR A 335 10.09 18.68 19.90
CA TYR A 335 11.28 18.01 19.36
C TYR A 335 12.20 18.96 18.57
N VAL A 336 11.65 20.03 17.98
CA VAL A 336 12.41 21.07 17.25
C VAL A 336 12.90 22.19 18.19
N GLY A 337 12.28 22.35 19.37
CA GLY A 337 12.68 23.33 20.39
C GLY A 337 11.96 24.69 20.31
N GLY A 338 10.81 24.77 19.63
CA GLY A 338 10.07 26.03 19.48
C GLY A 338 8.77 25.91 18.68
N ALA A 339 8.05 27.03 18.54
CA ALA A 339 6.86 27.10 17.71
C ALA A 339 7.24 26.98 16.22
N LEU A 340 6.46 26.20 15.46
CA LEU A 340 6.68 25.95 14.04
C LEU A 340 5.86 26.93 13.19
N GLN A 341 6.47 27.46 12.13
CA GLN A 341 5.78 28.31 11.16
C GLN A 341 4.73 27.48 10.40
N LEU A 342 3.60 28.09 10.05
CA LEU A 342 2.57 27.41 9.23
C LEU A 342 3.12 27.12 7.81
N PRO A 343 2.62 26.08 7.13
CA PRO A 343 2.96 25.84 5.73
C PRO A 343 2.66 27.07 4.87
N ARG A 344 3.53 27.36 3.90
CA ARG A 344 3.26 28.38 2.87
C ARG A 344 2.22 27.83 1.87
N PRO A 345 1.44 28.68 1.18
CA PRO A 345 0.45 28.25 0.19
C PRO A 345 1.12 27.83 -1.13
N VAL A 346 1.86 26.72 -1.10
CA VAL A 346 2.58 26.11 -2.22
C VAL A 346 2.26 24.62 -2.24
N ASP A 347 1.74 24.14 -3.37
CA ASP A 347 1.47 22.73 -3.69
C ASP A 347 2.15 22.36 -5.02
N VAL A 348 2.10 21.08 -5.39
CA VAL A 348 2.66 20.56 -6.64
C VAL A 348 1.85 21.01 -7.86
N THR A 349 2.54 21.46 -8.89
CA THR A 349 2.00 21.99 -10.15
C THR A 349 2.45 21.19 -11.37
N GLY A 350 3.50 20.38 -11.27
CA GLY A 350 4.03 19.59 -12.39
C GLY A 350 4.57 18.21 -12.01
N TYR A 351 4.88 17.43 -13.04
CA TYR A 351 5.37 16.05 -12.96
C TYR A 351 6.03 15.67 -14.28
N ASP A 352 7.30 15.24 -14.24
CA ASP A 352 8.05 14.78 -15.42
C ASP A 352 8.56 13.34 -15.24
N PRO A 353 8.36 12.43 -16.22
CA PRO A 353 9.07 11.16 -16.29
C PRO A 353 10.59 11.28 -16.53
N HIS A 354 11.07 12.44 -17.00
CA HIS A 354 12.46 12.74 -17.34
C HIS A 354 13.05 11.87 -18.46
N LEU A 355 12.21 11.37 -19.37
CA LEU A 355 12.61 10.49 -20.46
C LEU A 355 13.05 11.28 -21.69
N GLY A 356 13.96 10.70 -22.48
CA GLY A 356 14.52 11.33 -23.69
C GLY A 356 15.73 12.22 -23.41
N TRP A 357 16.07 13.10 -24.35
CA TRP A 357 17.22 14.01 -24.28
C TRP A 357 16.88 15.33 -23.61
N HIS A 358 17.65 15.69 -22.58
CA HIS A 358 17.47 16.91 -21.80
C HIS A 358 18.79 17.64 -21.56
N SER A 359 18.80 18.96 -21.77
CA SER A 359 19.97 19.79 -21.45
C SER A 359 20.11 19.97 -19.93
N GLN A 360 21.34 19.84 -19.45
CA GLN A 360 21.67 20.10 -18.05
C GLN A 360 21.96 21.59 -17.79
N GLY A 361 22.15 22.40 -18.83
CA GLY A 361 22.46 23.83 -18.71
C GLY A 361 23.95 24.15 -18.43
N ASN A 362 24.79 23.14 -18.20
CA ASN A 362 26.25 23.24 -18.09
C ASN A 362 26.99 22.82 -19.39
N GLY A 363 26.27 22.75 -20.51
CA GLY A 363 26.77 22.22 -21.80
C GLY A 363 26.65 20.70 -21.97
N LYS A 364 26.41 19.95 -20.88
CA LYS A 364 26.15 18.49 -20.93
C LYS A 364 24.66 18.19 -21.08
N TRP A 365 24.38 16.94 -21.44
CA TRP A 365 23.03 16.40 -21.60
C TRP A 365 22.83 15.16 -20.73
N TYR A 366 21.58 14.90 -20.35
CA TYR A 366 21.17 13.60 -19.85
C TYR A 366 20.18 12.93 -20.80
N TYR A 367 20.23 11.60 -20.83
CA TYR A 367 19.30 10.74 -21.55
C TYR A 367 18.53 9.85 -20.59
N GLY A 368 17.22 10.07 -20.48
CA GLY A 368 16.33 9.19 -19.73
C GLY A 368 15.87 8.01 -20.56
N LEU A 369 16.42 6.82 -20.27
CA LEU A 369 16.03 5.56 -20.88
C LEU A 369 14.94 4.89 -20.04
N SER A 370 13.79 4.61 -20.66
CA SER A 370 12.72 3.90 -19.94
C SER A 370 13.05 2.42 -19.78
N ILE A 371 12.76 1.88 -18.59
CA ILE A 371 13.04 0.50 -18.23
C ILE A 371 11.70 -0.11 -17.79
N GLU A 372 11.07 -0.90 -18.65
CA GLU A 372 9.73 -1.41 -18.37
C GLU A 372 9.70 -2.20 -17.06
N ASN A 373 8.86 -1.73 -16.12
CA ASN A 373 8.76 -2.24 -14.76
C ASN A 373 10.12 -2.38 -14.05
N GLY A 374 11.09 -1.51 -14.38
CA GLY A 374 12.43 -1.47 -13.81
C GLY A 374 13.27 -2.74 -13.96
N ARG A 375 12.90 -3.68 -14.84
CA ARG A 375 13.57 -4.97 -14.98
C ARG A 375 14.65 -4.91 -16.05
N VAL A 376 15.91 -4.87 -15.62
CA VAL A 376 17.07 -4.99 -16.52
C VAL A 376 17.44 -6.48 -16.65
N LYS A 377 17.32 -6.99 -17.86
CA LYS A 377 17.62 -8.37 -18.28
C LYS A 377 17.83 -8.37 -19.81
N ASP A 378 18.30 -9.49 -20.36
CA ASP A 378 18.22 -9.72 -21.82
C ASP A 378 17.01 -10.61 -22.15
N GLU A 379 16.36 -10.30 -23.28
CA GLU A 379 15.36 -11.14 -23.95
C GLU A 379 15.76 -11.34 -25.43
N GLU A 380 15.07 -12.25 -26.13
CA GLU A 380 15.39 -12.63 -27.51
C GLU A 380 15.34 -11.46 -28.51
N SER A 381 14.38 -10.55 -28.35
CA SER A 381 14.19 -9.37 -29.21
C SER A 381 14.70 -8.05 -28.61
N MET A 382 14.97 -8.00 -27.30
CA MET A 382 15.44 -6.80 -26.59
C MET A 382 16.50 -7.17 -25.55
N ARG A 383 17.75 -6.86 -25.87
CA ARG A 383 18.93 -7.17 -25.05
C ARG A 383 19.27 -6.01 -24.10
N LEU A 384 18.30 -5.67 -23.25
CA LEU A 384 18.34 -4.45 -22.44
C LEU A 384 19.48 -4.41 -21.41
N ARG A 385 19.88 -5.55 -20.84
CA ARG A 385 21.08 -5.62 -19.99
C ARG A 385 22.34 -5.42 -20.83
N SER A 386 22.52 -6.21 -21.89
CA SER A 386 23.71 -6.13 -22.75
C SER A 386 23.93 -4.72 -23.32
N GLY A 387 22.86 -4.05 -23.76
CA GLY A 387 22.93 -2.69 -24.29
C GLY A 387 23.16 -1.62 -23.23
N LEU A 388 22.54 -1.74 -22.05
CA LEU A 388 22.80 -0.81 -20.95
C LEU A 388 24.24 -0.98 -20.40
N HIS A 389 24.75 -2.21 -20.33
CA HIS A 389 26.16 -2.49 -20.04
C HIS A 389 27.09 -1.79 -21.04
N ALA A 390 26.88 -2.01 -22.35
CA ALA A 390 27.69 -1.41 -23.40
C ALA A 390 27.68 0.13 -23.35
N LEU A 391 26.52 0.75 -23.12
CA LEU A 391 26.39 2.20 -22.92
C LEU A 391 27.17 2.69 -21.69
N VAL A 392 27.04 2.00 -20.55
CA VAL A 392 27.69 2.41 -19.30
C VAL A 392 29.20 2.20 -19.35
N GLU A 393 29.68 1.11 -19.95
CA GLU A 393 31.10 0.87 -20.20
C GLU A 393 31.69 1.92 -21.14
N ARG A 394 31.01 2.20 -22.27
CA ARG A 394 31.49 3.10 -23.32
C ARG A 394 31.55 4.58 -22.91
N PHE A 395 30.52 5.08 -22.23
CA PHE A 395 30.37 6.50 -21.92
C PHE A 395 30.73 6.87 -20.47
N GLN A 396 30.88 5.89 -19.58
CA GLN A 396 31.13 6.09 -18.13
C GLN A 396 30.23 7.16 -17.46
N PRO A 397 28.93 7.23 -17.76
CA PRO A 397 28.08 8.31 -17.27
C PRO A 397 27.88 8.25 -15.75
N ASN A 398 27.62 9.39 -15.13
CA ASN A 398 26.89 9.38 -13.86
C ASN A 398 25.46 8.90 -14.15
N MET A 399 24.86 8.12 -13.26
CA MET A 399 23.54 7.54 -13.49
C MET A 399 22.59 7.93 -12.36
N ARG A 400 21.29 8.06 -12.66
CA ARG A 400 20.27 8.39 -11.66
C ARG A 400 19.00 7.56 -11.88
N ILE A 401 18.67 6.68 -10.93
CA ILE A 401 17.47 5.84 -11.00
C ILE A 401 16.22 6.68 -10.72
N THR A 402 15.19 6.59 -11.56
CA THR A 402 13.96 7.39 -11.39
C THR A 402 12.99 6.76 -10.38
N PRO A 403 12.06 7.54 -9.81
CA PRO A 403 10.96 6.99 -9.01
C PRO A 403 9.94 6.18 -9.82
N LEU A 404 9.94 6.29 -11.15
CA LEU A 404 9.18 5.46 -12.10
C LEU A 404 9.88 4.13 -12.46
N GLN A 405 11.07 3.89 -11.92
CA GLN A 405 11.90 2.68 -12.10
C GLN A 405 12.80 2.69 -13.36
N ASP A 406 12.84 3.81 -14.08
CA ASP A 406 13.71 4.06 -15.24
C ASP A 406 15.13 4.49 -14.81
N ILE A 407 15.98 4.82 -15.80
CA ILE A 407 17.37 5.24 -15.58
C ILE A 407 17.72 6.49 -16.39
N LEU A 408 18.33 7.48 -15.76
CA LEU A 408 18.99 8.60 -16.46
C LEU A 408 20.48 8.25 -16.63
N LEU A 409 20.99 8.44 -17.85
CA LEU A 409 22.42 8.51 -18.16
C LEU A 409 22.79 10.00 -18.23
N CYS A 410 23.64 10.48 -17.33
CA CYS A 410 23.90 11.90 -17.11
C CYS A 410 25.33 12.30 -17.51
N ASP A 411 25.52 13.61 -17.65
CA ASP A 411 26.80 14.28 -17.92
C ASP A 411 27.41 13.91 -19.29
N LEU A 412 26.54 13.58 -20.26
CA LEU A 412 26.89 13.19 -21.62
C LEU A 412 27.29 14.40 -22.48
N GLU A 413 28.19 14.18 -23.43
CA GLU A 413 28.48 15.14 -24.50
C GLU A 413 27.33 15.18 -25.53
N PRO A 414 27.01 16.35 -26.14
CA PRO A 414 26.04 16.42 -27.24
C PRO A 414 26.34 15.44 -28.39
N GLU A 415 27.62 15.25 -28.71
CA GLU A 415 28.09 14.38 -29.79
C GLU A 415 27.83 12.88 -29.51
N ALA A 416 27.63 12.50 -28.25
CA ALA A 416 27.33 11.12 -27.87
C ALA A 416 25.93 10.65 -28.37
N GLN A 417 25.01 11.59 -28.66
CA GLN A 417 23.63 11.27 -29.03
C GLN A 417 23.54 10.22 -30.15
N GLY A 418 24.23 10.46 -31.26
CA GLY A 418 24.17 9.56 -32.42
C GLY A 418 24.74 8.18 -32.16
N GLU A 419 25.69 8.03 -31.22
CA GLU A 419 26.29 6.74 -30.87
C GLU A 419 25.42 5.97 -29.85
N ILE A 420 24.82 6.68 -28.90
CA ILE A 420 23.85 6.12 -27.94
C ILE A 420 22.62 5.59 -28.67
N GLU A 421 22.04 6.35 -29.61
CA GLU A 421 20.86 5.92 -30.36
C GLU A 421 21.13 4.74 -31.31
N ARG A 422 22.34 4.65 -31.90
CA ARG A 422 22.76 3.45 -32.65
C ARG A 422 22.88 2.23 -31.74
N THR A 423 23.50 2.39 -30.57
CA THR A 423 23.67 1.31 -29.60
C THR A 423 22.32 0.78 -29.13
N LEU A 424 21.37 1.67 -28.78
CA LEU A 424 20.00 1.28 -28.41
C LEU A 424 19.33 0.45 -29.51
N ALA A 425 19.45 0.87 -30.78
CA ALA A 425 18.90 0.13 -31.92
C ALA A 425 19.58 -1.24 -32.13
N GLU A 426 20.90 -1.34 -31.97
CA GLU A 426 21.65 -2.61 -32.09
C GLU A 426 21.20 -3.67 -31.07
N PHE A 427 20.91 -3.25 -29.84
CA PHE A 427 20.41 -4.15 -28.78
C PHE A 427 18.87 -4.28 -28.74
N GLY A 428 18.14 -3.73 -29.72
CA GLY A 428 16.68 -3.83 -29.82
C GLY A 428 15.91 -3.00 -28.77
N ILE A 429 16.55 -2.01 -28.16
CA ILE A 429 15.99 -1.21 -27.07
C ILE A 429 15.20 -0.04 -27.64
N ARG A 430 13.88 0.00 -27.38
CA ARG A 430 13.00 1.10 -27.79
C ARG A 430 13.40 2.42 -27.12
N ARG A 431 13.58 3.47 -27.92
CA ARG A 431 13.78 4.86 -27.43
C ARG A 431 12.47 5.43 -26.84
N PRO A 432 12.51 6.48 -25.99
CA PRO A 432 11.31 7.15 -25.45
C PRO A 432 10.34 7.74 -26.48
N ASP A 433 10.76 8.02 -27.71
CA ASP A 433 9.88 8.42 -28.82
C ASP A 433 9.17 7.21 -29.49
N GLN A 434 9.60 5.98 -29.18
CA GLN A 434 9.11 4.71 -29.75
C GLN A 434 8.23 3.91 -28.76
N ILE A 435 7.85 4.52 -27.64
CA ILE A 435 6.96 3.95 -26.63
C ILE A 435 5.76 4.89 -26.39
N SER A 436 4.60 4.34 -26.05
CA SER A 436 3.36 5.12 -25.86
C SER A 436 3.40 6.02 -24.61
N THR A 437 2.50 7.00 -24.55
CA THR A 437 2.34 7.83 -23.34
C THR A 437 1.88 6.99 -22.14
N VAL A 438 0.94 6.07 -22.34
CA VAL A 438 0.49 5.17 -21.26
C VAL A 438 1.62 4.27 -20.73
N GLN A 439 2.56 3.82 -21.58
CA GLN A 439 3.75 3.08 -21.12
C GLN A 439 4.66 3.97 -20.26
N LYS A 440 4.91 5.23 -20.64
CA LYS A 440 5.75 6.20 -19.90
C LYS A 440 5.21 6.54 -18.50
N TYR A 441 3.90 6.46 -18.30
CA TYR A 441 3.24 6.72 -17.02
C TYR A 441 2.76 5.43 -16.30
N SER A 442 3.21 4.26 -16.76
CA SER A 442 2.85 2.93 -16.20
C SER A 442 3.83 2.44 -15.12
N LEU A 443 3.33 1.68 -14.14
CA LEU A 443 4.15 1.25 -12.99
C LEU A 443 3.68 -0.06 -12.33
N ALA A 444 4.42 -1.17 -12.47
CA ALA A 444 4.16 -2.40 -11.72
C ALA A 444 5.10 -2.62 -10.51
N CYS A 445 4.76 -3.58 -9.65
CA CYS A 445 5.66 -4.10 -8.60
C CYS A 445 6.04 -5.57 -8.88
N PRO A 446 7.15 -6.10 -8.31
CA PRO A 446 7.61 -7.46 -8.64
C PRO A 446 6.60 -8.58 -8.44
N ALA A 447 5.71 -8.46 -7.44
CA ALA A 447 4.71 -9.49 -7.11
C ALA A 447 5.28 -10.93 -7.14
N THR A 448 4.57 -11.88 -7.74
CA THR A 448 5.09 -13.24 -7.98
C THR A 448 6.14 -13.25 -9.10
N PRO A 449 7.14 -14.16 -9.05
CA PRO A 449 7.24 -15.28 -8.10
C PRO A 449 7.83 -14.91 -6.73
N THR A 450 8.66 -13.86 -6.63
CA THR A 450 9.56 -13.68 -5.46
C THR A 450 8.89 -13.09 -4.22
N CYS A 451 7.82 -12.30 -4.37
CA CYS A 451 7.19 -11.63 -3.24
C CYS A 451 6.31 -12.59 -2.41
N GLY A 452 6.76 -12.94 -1.21
CA GLY A 452 6.00 -13.72 -0.23
C GLY A 452 4.67 -13.08 0.24
N LEU A 453 4.35 -11.85 -0.18
CA LEU A 453 3.10 -11.14 0.15
C LEU A 453 2.14 -10.98 -1.05
N ALA A 454 2.52 -11.39 -2.26
CA ALA A 454 1.68 -11.24 -3.45
C ALA A 454 0.48 -12.20 -3.46
N LEU A 455 -0.70 -11.68 -3.81
CA LEU A 455 -1.97 -12.43 -3.94
C LEU A 455 -2.25 -12.85 -5.39
N THR A 456 -1.64 -12.14 -6.34
CA THR A 456 -1.66 -12.36 -7.79
C THR A 456 -0.39 -11.72 -8.40
N GLU A 457 -0.26 -11.76 -9.73
CA GLU A 457 0.82 -11.17 -10.51
C GLU A 457 0.87 -9.63 -10.43
N SER A 458 1.88 -9.03 -11.07
CA SER A 458 1.91 -7.60 -11.39
C SER A 458 2.91 -7.32 -12.50
N GLU A 459 4.22 -7.33 -12.21
CA GLU A 459 5.30 -7.09 -13.19
C GLU A 459 5.21 -7.97 -14.45
N ARG A 460 4.84 -9.25 -14.31
CA ARG A 460 4.76 -10.20 -15.44
C ARG A 460 3.51 -10.07 -16.31
N VAL A 461 2.51 -9.28 -15.89
CA VAL A 461 1.23 -9.12 -16.61
C VAL A 461 0.91 -7.66 -16.96
N MET A 462 1.68 -6.70 -16.42
CA MET A 462 1.55 -5.29 -16.76
C MET A 462 1.75 -4.99 -18.26
N PRO A 463 2.74 -5.56 -18.98
CA PRO A 463 2.92 -5.26 -20.41
C PRO A 463 1.65 -5.57 -21.21
N GLY A 464 1.09 -6.78 -21.06
CA GLY A 464 -0.17 -7.16 -21.71
C GLY A 464 -1.42 -6.36 -21.30
N VAL A 465 -1.37 -5.57 -20.23
CA VAL A 465 -2.42 -4.58 -19.89
C VAL A 465 -2.14 -3.22 -20.54
N VAL A 466 -0.87 -2.83 -20.66
CA VAL A 466 -0.45 -1.65 -21.42
C VAL A 466 -0.75 -1.84 -22.90
N ASP A 467 -0.40 -2.98 -23.50
CA ASP A 467 -0.68 -3.33 -24.90
C ASP A 467 -2.18 -3.17 -25.26
N GLN A 468 -3.06 -3.64 -24.38
CA GLN A 468 -4.52 -3.50 -24.53
C GLN A 468 -4.98 -2.03 -24.39
N LEU A 469 -4.38 -1.27 -23.48
CA LEU A 469 -4.68 0.16 -23.33
C LEU A 469 -4.14 0.98 -24.52
N GLU A 470 -3.00 0.64 -25.10
CA GLU A 470 -2.46 1.30 -26.30
C GLU A 470 -3.41 1.17 -27.49
N VAL A 471 -3.96 -0.02 -27.72
CA VAL A 471 -4.96 -0.28 -28.78
C VAL A 471 -6.22 0.57 -28.56
N GLU A 472 -6.76 0.58 -27.34
CA GLU A 472 -8.01 1.28 -27.03
C GLU A 472 -7.84 2.81 -26.99
N LEU A 473 -6.76 3.34 -26.40
CA LEU A 473 -6.47 4.77 -26.41
C LEU A 473 -6.29 5.27 -27.84
N LYS A 474 -5.57 4.52 -28.70
CA LYS A 474 -5.41 4.86 -30.12
C LYS A 474 -6.70 4.74 -30.93
N ARG A 475 -7.58 3.76 -30.63
CA ARG A 475 -8.93 3.69 -31.21
C ARG A 475 -9.75 4.94 -30.87
N LEU A 476 -9.54 5.49 -29.67
CA LEU A 476 -10.26 6.64 -29.17
C LEU A 476 -9.64 7.99 -29.53
N GLY A 477 -8.37 8.06 -29.96
CA GLY A 477 -7.67 9.34 -30.16
C GLY A 477 -7.24 9.97 -28.84
N LEU A 478 -6.72 9.13 -27.93
CA LEU A 478 -6.30 9.44 -26.57
C LEU A 478 -4.85 8.97 -26.30
N GLU A 479 -4.07 8.63 -27.33
CA GLU A 479 -2.70 8.10 -27.19
C GLU A 479 -1.68 9.09 -26.59
N ASP A 480 -1.95 10.39 -26.65
CA ASP A 480 -1.14 11.47 -26.06
C ASP A 480 -1.56 11.84 -24.62
N GLU A 481 -2.63 11.23 -24.09
CA GLU A 481 -3.12 11.51 -22.73
C GLU A 481 -2.13 10.99 -21.66
N LYS A 482 -1.84 11.83 -20.66
CA LYS A 482 -0.93 11.52 -19.54
C LYS A 482 -1.59 10.62 -18.49
N LEU A 483 -2.09 9.46 -18.92
CA LEU A 483 -2.84 8.51 -18.11
C LEU A 483 -1.90 7.65 -17.24
N SER A 484 -1.86 7.89 -15.92
CA SER A 484 -1.03 7.07 -15.02
C SER A 484 -1.73 5.77 -14.60
N VAL A 485 -1.10 4.64 -14.89
CA VAL A 485 -1.65 3.29 -14.66
C VAL A 485 -0.71 2.48 -13.78
N ARG A 486 -1.10 2.23 -12.53
CA ARG A 486 -0.20 1.66 -11.52
C ARG A 486 -0.74 0.37 -10.93
N MET A 487 0.02 -0.73 -11.08
CA MET A 487 -0.38 -2.09 -10.72
C MET A 487 0.40 -2.64 -9.53
N THR A 488 -0.26 -3.37 -8.63
CA THR A 488 0.38 -4.11 -7.54
C THR A 488 -0.27 -5.46 -7.27
N GLY A 489 0.50 -6.50 -7.00
CA GLY A 489 -0.05 -7.84 -6.74
C GLY A 489 -0.68 -8.06 -5.35
N CYS A 490 -0.75 -7.03 -4.50
CA CYS A 490 -1.35 -7.07 -3.15
C CYS A 490 -1.55 -5.64 -2.58
N PRO A 491 -2.42 -5.42 -1.56
CA PRO A 491 -2.78 -4.10 -1.05
C PRO A 491 -1.67 -3.34 -0.28
N ASN A 492 -0.42 -3.83 -0.31
CA ASN A 492 0.74 -3.11 0.25
C ASN A 492 1.11 -1.85 -0.55
N GLY A 493 0.59 -1.67 -1.77
CA GLY A 493 0.75 -0.44 -2.55
C GLY A 493 2.18 -0.12 -2.98
N CYS A 494 2.99 -1.15 -3.29
CA CYS A 494 4.41 -0.99 -3.62
C CYS A 494 4.69 -0.15 -4.87
N ALA A 495 3.77 -0.14 -5.85
CA ALA A 495 3.80 0.73 -7.03
C ALA A 495 2.90 1.96 -6.91
N ARG A 496 2.62 2.42 -5.67
CA ARG A 496 1.87 3.66 -5.41
C ARG A 496 0.50 3.74 -6.14
N PRO A 497 -0.33 2.67 -6.14
CA PRO A 497 -1.51 2.56 -7.00
C PRO A 497 -2.75 3.32 -6.51
N TYR A 498 -2.69 3.95 -5.33
CA TYR A 498 -3.85 4.59 -4.71
C TYR A 498 -3.97 6.09 -5.01
N GLN A 499 -3.09 6.62 -5.84
CA GLN A 499 -3.05 8.05 -6.18
C GLN A 499 -2.90 8.33 -7.68
N SER A 500 -2.75 7.27 -8.50
CA SER A 500 -2.78 7.35 -9.96
C SER A 500 -4.20 7.42 -10.51
N ASP A 501 -4.32 7.88 -11.74
CA ASP A 501 -5.59 8.01 -12.47
C ASP A 501 -6.31 6.65 -12.57
N ILE A 502 -5.54 5.58 -12.80
CA ILE A 502 -5.97 4.17 -12.70
C ILE A 502 -5.07 3.41 -11.71
N GLY A 503 -5.69 2.70 -10.78
CA GLY A 503 -5.03 1.85 -9.79
C GLY A 503 -5.49 0.39 -9.88
N ILE A 504 -4.56 -0.54 -10.04
CA ILE A 504 -4.87 -1.98 -10.20
C ILE A 504 -4.25 -2.76 -9.03
N VAL A 505 -5.07 -3.31 -8.14
CA VAL A 505 -4.63 -3.88 -6.85
C VAL A 505 -5.03 -5.35 -6.72
N GLY A 506 -4.04 -6.22 -6.63
CA GLY A 506 -4.19 -7.66 -6.58
C GLY A 506 -5.04 -8.15 -5.41
N ARG A 507 -6.02 -9.01 -5.73
CA ARG A 507 -7.08 -9.43 -4.81
C ARG A 507 -7.03 -10.91 -4.48
N SER A 508 -7.05 -11.78 -5.50
CA SER A 508 -6.93 -13.24 -5.37
C SER A 508 -6.81 -13.90 -6.74
N GLY A 509 -5.90 -14.87 -6.91
CA GLY A 509 -5.83 -15.67 -8.14
C GLY A 509 -5.40 -14.84 -9.35
N ASP A 510 -6.30 -14.65 -10.30
CA ASP A 510 -6.20 -13.83 -11.51
C ASP A 510 -6.92 -12.46 -11.37
N LYS A 511 -7.41 -12.14 -10.17
CA LYS A 511 -8.37 -11.04 -9.94
C LYS A 511 -7.80 -9.86 -9.16
N TYR A 512 -8.30 -8.68 -9.51
CA TYR A 512 -7.86 -7.37 -9.05
C TYR A 512 -9.04 -6.50 -8.59
N THR A 513 -8.73 -5.55 -7.71
CA THR A 513 -9.56 -4.41 -7.38
C THR A 513 -9.09 -3.24 -8.24
N VAL A 514 -9.99 -2.63 -9.02
CA VAL A 514 -9.72 -1.48 -9.88
C VAL A 514 -10.18 -0.21 -9.18
N TYR A 515 -9.36 0.83 -9.23
CA TYR A 515 -9.57 2.15 -8.66
C TYR A 515 -9.39 3.24 -9.73
N VAL A 516 -10.15 4.34 -9.66
CA VAL A 516 -10.01 5.50 -10.57
C VAL A 516 -10.21 6.84 -9.84
N GLY A 517 -9.85 7.95 -10.49
CA GLY A 517 -10.07 9.31 -9.95
C GLY A 517 -8.92 9.88 -9.10
N GLY A 518 -7.73 9.28 -9.18
CA GLY A 518 -6.50 9.87 -8.65
C GLY A 518 -6.02 11.03 -9.53
N HIS A 519 -4.73 11.35 -9.51
CA HIS A 519 -4.17 12.33 -10.44
C HIS A 519 -2.69 12.07 -10.72
N VAL A 520 -2.20 12.33 -11.93
CA VAL A 520 -0.77 12.21 -12.28
C VAL A 520 0.16 12.98 -11.33
N LEU A 521 -0.27 14.14 -10.80
CA LEU A 521 0.47 14.92 -9.79
C LEU A 521 0.55 14.25 -8.40
N GLY A 522 -0.13 13.11 -8.16
CA GLY A 522 -0.04 12.31 -6.93
C GLY A 522 -0.64 12.95 -5.66
N HIS A 523 -1.20 14.16 -5.74
CA HIS A 523 -1.82 14.89 -4.62
C HIS A 523 -3.27 14.50 -4.27
N ARG A 524 -3.86 13.54 -5.01
CA ARG A 524 -5.24 13.05 -4.79
C ARG A 524 -5.27 11.52 -4.74
N LEU A 525 -6.11 10.95 -3.87
CA LEU A 525 -6.36 9.51 -3.83
C LEU A 525 -7.45 9.11 -4.82
N ASN A 526 -7.29 7.94 -5.44
CA ASN A 526 -8.35 7.29 -6.21
C ASN A 526 -9.34 6.53 -5.30
N PHE A 527 -10.54 6.27 -5.84
CA PHE A 527 -11.60 5.53 -5.17
C PHE A 527 -11.86 4.18 -5.86
N LEU A 528 -12.45 3.22 -5.13
CA LEU A 528 -12.71 1.87 -5.62
C LEU A 528 -13.81 1.89 -6.68
N LEU A 529 -13.48 1.49 -7.91
CA LEU A 529 -14.42 1.38 -9.02
C LEU A 529 -15.11 0.01 -9.03
N ARG A 530 -14.33 -1.07 -8.92
CA ARG A 530 -14.82 -2.46 -8.96
C ARG A 530 -13.86 -3.41 -8.25
N ASP A 531 -14.36 -4.33 -7.43
CA ASP A 531 -13.56 -5.41 -6.82
C ASP A 531 -13.75 -6.74 -7.57
N LEU A 532 -12.77 -7.65 -7.45
CA LEU A 532 -12.74 -9.00 -8.01
C LEU A 532 -12.84 -9.10 -9.55
N VAL A 533 -12.31 -8.11 -10.26
CA VAL A 533 -12.20 -8.06 -11.73
C VAL A 533 -11.13 -9.04 -12.22
N PRO A 534 -11.42 -10.04 -13.07
CA PRO A 534 -10.41 -10.87 -13.73
C PRO A 534 -9.49 -10.03 -14.63
N ILE A 535 -8.21 -10.39 -14.75
CA ILE A 535 -7.22 -9.61 -15.53
C ILE A 535 -7.66 -9.28 -16.97
N ALA A 536 -8.30 -10.24 -17.66
CA ALA A 536 -8.80 -10.06 -19.03
C ALA A 536 -10.04 -9.13 -19.12
N GLU A 537 -10.68 -8.80 -18.00
CA GLU A 537 -11.80 -7.86 -17.92
C GLU A 537 -11.37 -6.46 -17.46
N VAL A 538 -10.09 -6.25 -17.07
CA VAL A 538 -9.61 -4.97 -16.53
C VAL A 538 -9.67 -3.83 -17.55
N VAL A 539 -9.20 -4.05 -18.78
CA VAL A 539 -9.27 -3.02 -19.84
C VAL A 539 -10.70 -2.87 -20.41
N PRO A 540 -11.45 -3.95 -20.72
CA PRO A 540 -12.86 -3.85 -21.09
C PRO A 540 -13.76 -3.13 -20.06
N LEU A 541 -13.43 -3.17 -18.76
CA LEU A 541 -14.11 -2.40 -17.72
C LEU A 541 -13.87 -0.88 -17.83
N LEU A 542 -12.70 -0.47 -18.35
CA LEU A 542 -12.26 0.92 -18.44
C LEU A 542 -12.70 1.59 -19.75
N VAL A 543 -12.87 0.84 -20.84
CA VAL A 543 -13.20 1.38 -22.18
C VAL A 543 -14.42 2.32 -22.17
N PRO A 544 -15.59 2.00 -21.57
CA PRO A 544 -16.72 2.92 -21.54
C PRO A 544 -16.48 4.21 -20.74
N LEU A 545 -15.53 4.20 -19.80
CA LEU A 545 -15.12 5.42 -19.09
C LEU A 545 -14.19 6.29 -19.97
N LEU A 546 -13.34 5.68 -20.80
CA LEU A 546 -12.48 6.38 -21.75
C LEU A 546 -13.28 6.97 -22.92
N GLU A 547 -14.32 6.25 -23.37
CA GLU A 547 -15.28 6.73 -24.37
C GLU A 547 -16.05 7.96 -23.86
N HIS A 548 -16.69 7.87 -22.68
CA HIS A 548 -17.41 9.01 -22.10
C HIS A 548 -16.47 10.14 -21.62
N PHE A 549 -15.19 9.86 -21.32
CA PHE A 549 -14.17 10.88 -21.08
C PHE A 549 -13.86 11.68 -22.34
N LYS A 550 -13.67 11.01 -23.48
CA LYS A 550 -13.44 11.67 -24.77
C LYS A 550 -14.59 12.63 -25.12
N GLU A 551 -15.82 12.22 -24.85
CA GLU A 551 -17.04 12.94 -25.23
C GLU A 551 -17.37 14.11 -24.28
N GLU A 552 -17.20 13.93 -22.97
CA GLU A 552 -17.79 14.82 -21.93
C GLU A 552 -16.74 15.42 -20.97
N ARG A 553 -15.47 15.46 -21.37
CA ARG A 553 -14.41 16.18 -20.64
C ARG A 553 -14.46 17.68 -20.86
N GLN A 554 -14.05 18.43 -19.84
CA GLN A 554 -13.82 19.86 -19.94
C GLN A 554 -12.47 20.16 -20.64
N PRO A 555 -12.29 21.34 -21.27
CA PRO A 555 -11.02 21.69 -21.90
C PRO A 555 -9.84 21.63 -20.93
N GLY A 556 -8.85 20.79 -21.24
CA GLY A 556 -7.66 20.56 -20.39
C GLY A 556 -7.86 19.62 -19.20
N GLU A 557 -9.03 18.99 -19.05
CA GLU A 557 -9.32 18.06 -17.95
C GLU A 557 -8.64 16.70 -18.16
N SER A 558 -7.94 16.21 -17.14
CA SER A 558 -7.33 14.87 -17.13
C SER A 558 -8.37 13.77 -16.87
N PHE A 559 -8.10 12.52 -17.26
CA PHE A 559 -8.97 11.39 -16.94
C PHE A 559 -9.18 11.23 -15.42
N GLY A 560 -8.15 11.51 -14.61
CA GLY A 560 -8.24 11.51 -13.16
C GLY A 560 -9.20 12.57 -12.62
N ASP A 561 -9.15 13.80 -13.16
CA ASP A 561 -10.04 14.90 -12.77
C ASP A 561 -11.48 14.66 -13.23
N TYR A 562 -11.67 14.21 -14.48
CA TYR A 562 -12.95 13.79 -15.02
C TYR A 562 -13.63 12.73 -14.14
N CYS A 563 -12.90 11.68 -13.76
CA CYS A 563 -13.42 10.66 -12.85
C CYS A 563 -13.73 11.25 -11.46
N HIS A 564 -12.92 12.19 -10.97
CA HIS A 564 -13.17 12.85 -9.69
C HIS A 564 -14.43 13.74 -9.73
N ARG A 565 -14.63 14.51 -10.82
CA ARG A 565 -15.79 15.38 -11.06
C ARG A 565 -17.10 14.62 -11.15
N LEU A 566 -17.12 13.47 -11.83
CA LEU A 566 -18.33 12.64 -11.92
C LEU A 566 -18.60 11.84 -10.63
N GLY A 567 -17.55 11.43 -9.93
CA GLY A 567 -17.65 10.62 -8.72
C GLY A 567 -18.02 9.16 -8.98
N VAL A 568 -17.78 8.31 -7.97
CA VAL A 568 -17.87 6.85 -8.11
C VAL A 568 -19.26 6.35 -8.50
N GLU A 569 -20.33 6.99 -8.02
CA GLU A 569 -21.72 6.57 -8.28
C GLU A 569 -22.09 6.75 -9.75
N LYS A 570 -21.83 7.93 -10.33
CA LYS A 570 -22.08 8.20 -11.75
C LYS A 570 -21.22 7.30 -12.62
N LEU A 571 -19.92 7.18 -12.34
CA LEU A 571 -19.03 6.29 -13.09
C LEU A 571 -19.51 4.83 -13.07
N GLN A 572 -20.02 4.33 -11.94
CA GLN A 572 -20.57 2.97 -11.85
C GLN A 572 -21.81 2.72 -12.71
N THR A 573 -22.54 3.77 -13.14
CA THR A 573 -23.64 3.65 -14.12
C THR A 573 -23.16 3.49 -15.57
N LEU A 574 -21.91 3.85 -15.86
CA LEU A 574 -21.28 3.73 -17.18
C LEU A 574 -20.58 2.38 -17.40
N LEU A 575 -20.35 1.62 -16.33
CA LEU A 575 -19.63 0.34 -16.40
C LEU A 575 -20.50 -0.76 -17.03
N PRO A 576 -19.89 -1.73 -17.74
CA PRO A 576 -20.60 -2.93 -18.15
C PRO A 576 -21.20 -3.66 -16.93
N ALA A 577 -22.34 -4.30 -17.17
CA ALA A 577 -22.94 -5.22 -16.21
C ALA A 577 -21.91 -6.27 -15.77
N LYS A 578 -21.94 -6.65 -14.48
CA LYS A 578 -20.99 -7.65 -13.97
C LYS A 578 -21.11 -8.94 -14.76
N SER A 579 -19.95 -9.52 -15.09
CA SER A 579 -19.78 -10.82 -15.72
C SER A 579 -20.33 -11.95 -14.84
N VAL A 580 -21.66 -12.11 -14.85
CA VAL A 580 -22.33 -13.27 -14.25
C VAL A 580 -21.96 -14.48 -15.10
N LYS A 581 -20.94 -15.23 -14.67
CA LYS A 581 -20.78 -16.61 -15.16
C LYS A 581 -22.10 -17.33 -14.93
N PRO A 582 -22.65 -18.03 -15.95
CA PRO A 582 -23.71 -19.00 -15.70
C PRO A 582 -23.29 -19.91 -14.55
N ALA A 583 -24.26 -20.27 -13.69
CA ALA A 583 -24.00 -21.32 -12.73
C ALA A 583 -23.53 -22.55 -13.50
N LEU A 584 -22.35 -23.08 -13.18
CA LEU A 584 -21.93 -24.37 -13.71
C LEU A 584 -22.97 -25.38 -13.25
N GLU A 585 -23.74 -25.90 -14.20
CA GLU A 585 -24.64 -27.02 -13.94
C GLU A 585 -23.82 -28.15 -13.30
N PRO A 586 -24.39 -28.88 -12.32
CA PRO A 586 -23.65 -29.89 -11.57
C PRO A 586 -23.20 -30.99 -12.52
N ALA A 587 -21.92 -30.94 -12.91
CA ALA A 587 -21.36 -31.82 -13.93
C ALA A 587 -21.66 -33.28 -13.61
N GLU A 588 -22.40 -33.94 -14.50
CA GLU A 588 -22.68 -35.37 -14.37
C GLU A 588 -21.36 -36.14 -14.26
N LYS A 589 -21.34 -37.16 -13.40
CA LYS A 589 -20.16 -37.99 -13.22
C LYS A 589 -19.82 -38.66 -14.56
N PRO A 590 -18.61 -38.46 -15.12
CA PRO A 590 -18.24 -39.13 -16.35
C PRO A 590 -18.29 -40.65 -16.14
N ALA A 591 -19.08 -41.34 -16.98
CA ALA A 591 -19.16 -42.79 -16.96
C ALA A 591 -17.80 -43.41 -17.29
N ALA A 592 -17.50 -44.58 -16.72
CA ALA A 592 -16.24 -45.28 -16.96
C ALA A 592 -16.09 -45.64 -18.46
N PRO A 593 -14.91 -45.44 -19.07
CA PRO A 593 -14.72 -45.67 -20.50
C PRO A 593 -14.83 -47.16 -20.86
N LYS A 594 -15.60 -47.47 -21.90
CA LYS A 594 -15.53 -48.75 -22.61
C LYS A 594 -14.50 -48.66 -23.75
N PRO A 595 -13.83 -49.78 -24.12
CA PRO A 595 -12.81 -49.78 -25.17
C PRO A 595 -13.41 -49.56 -26.56
N ALA A 596 -12.57 -49.11 -27.50
CA ALA A 596 -13.00 -48.51 -28.76
C ALA A 596 -13.19 -49.48 -29.94
N ALA A 597 -14.24 -49.23 -30.71
CA ALA A 597 -14.42 -49.53 -32.14
C ALA A 597 -15.59 -48.65 -32.66
N GLY A 598 -15.64 -48.14 -33.89
CA GLY A 598 -14.61 -48.05 -34.93
C GLY A 598 -15.19 -47.61 -36.28
N VAL A 599 -14.37 -46.97 -37.13
CA VAL A 599 -14.47 -46.90 -38.61
C VAL A 599 -15.61 -46.05 -39.27
N SER A 600 -15.15 -45.13 -40.15
CA SER A 600 -15.78 -44.60 -41.38
C SER A 600 -16.86 -43.49 -41.39
N ASN A 601 -16.55 -42.46 -42.20
CA ASN A 601 -17.30 -41.80 -43.29
C ASN A 601 -18.67 -41.13 -43.02
N GLY A 602 -18.85 -39.91 -43.58
CA GLY A 602 -20.10 -39.13 -43.53
C GLY A 602 -20.03 -37.76 -44.23
N GLU A 603 -19.99 -37.76 -45.57
CA GLU A 603 -20.25 -36.60 -46.46
C GLU A 603 -21.75 -36.15 -46.42
N VAL A 604 -22.27 -35.00 -46.89
CA VAL A 604 -21.83 -33.68 -47.44
C VAL A 604 -23.11 -32.79 -47.63
N VAL A 605 -23.01 -31.48 -47.97
CA VAL A 605 -24.08 -30.64 -48.62
C VAL A 605 -25.29 -30.17 -47.74
N SER A 606 -25.97 -29.01 -47.92
CA SER A 606 -25.64 -27.73 -48.61
C SER A 606 -26.65 -26.55 -48.39
N VAL A 607 -26.14 -25.31 -48.39
CA VAL A 607 -26.57 -24.13 -49.22
C VAL A 607 -28.01 -23.53 -49.13
N SER A 608 -28.07 -22.31 -48.54
CA SER A 608 -28.87 -21.10 -48.97
C SER A 608 -30.40 -21.04 -48.71
N THR A 609 -31.16 -19.93 -48.98
CA THR A 609 -30.88 -18.64 -49.68
C THR A 609 -31.73 -17.44 -49.18
N ASN A 610 -31.24 -16.20 -49.43
CA ASN A 610 -31.97 -14.91 -49.63
C ASN A 610 -32.73 -14.20 -48.46
N ARG A 611 -32.72 -12.85 -48.26
CA ARG A 611 -33.06 -11.61 -49.06
C ARG A 611 -34.59 -11.33 -49.08
N ILE A 612 -35.18 -10.11 -48.95
CA ILE A 612 -34.84 -8.71 -49.37
C ILE A 612 -35.46 -7.61 -48.42
N ASN A 613 -34.82 -6.43 -48.38
CA ASN A 613 -35.14 -5.02 -47.99
C ASN A 613 -36.56 -4.55 -47.50
N GLY A 614 -36.56 -3.41 -46.77
CA GLY A 614 -37.67 -2.45 -46.64
C GLY A 614 -37.27 -1.07 -46.04
N SER A 615 -37.84 0.05 -46.53
CA SER A 615 -37.60 1.47 -46.13
C SER A 615 -38.95 2.17 -45.81
N GLY A 616 -39.10 3.35 -45.17
CA GLY A 616 -38.20 4.40 -44.63
C GLY A 616 -39.03 5.68 -44.29
N HIS A 617 -38.39 6.88 -44.17
CA HIS A 617 -39.00 8.25 -44.01
C HIS A 617 -39.55 8.64 -42.59
N LYS A 618 -39.12 9.76 -41.96
CA LYS A 618 -39.53 11.21 -42.01
C LYS A 618 -40.85 11.54 -41.26
N ALA A 619 -41.06 12.67 -40.56
CA ALA A 619 -40.23 13.84 -40.16
C ALA A 619 -40.91 14.64 -38.99
N GLU A 620 -40.29 15.73 -38.50
CA GLU A 620 -40.81 16.69 -37.48
C GLU A 620 -41.93 17.64 -38.02
N PRO A 621 -42.59 18.52 -37.21
CA PRO A 621 -42.00 19.86 -36.90
C PRO A 621 -42.48 20.66 -35.64
N SER A 622 -41.57 21.47 -35.05
CA SER A 622 -41.82 22.84 -34.49
C SER A 622 -42.67 23.01 -33.18
N SER A 623 -42.76 24.16 -32.47
CA SER A 623 -42.24 25.54 -32.67
C SER A 623 -42.19 26.42 -31.38
N SER A 624 -41.31 27.45 -31.32
CA SER A 624 -41.57 28.85 -30.83
C SER A 624 -41.89 29.10 -29.31
N THR A 625 -41.82 30.29 -28.65
CA THR A 625 -41.33 31.68 -28.87
C THR A 625 -41.69 32.52 -27.60
N ILE A 626 -40.90 33.38 -26.93
CA ILE A 626 -39.44 33.69 -26.97
C ILE A 626 -38.81 33.50 -25.54
N LEU A 627 -38.24 34.41 -24.73
CA LEU A 627 -38.04 35.89 -24.69
C LEU A 627 -36.63 36.33 -24.17
N THR A 628 -36.43 37.65 -24.22
CA THR A 628 -35.26 38.52 -23.89
C THR A 628 -34.88 38.57 -22.41
N MET A 629 -33.59 38.65 -22.01
CA MET A 629 -32.70 39.85 -21.98
C MET A 629 -33.29 41.04 -21.19
N GLU A 630 -32.56 41.78 -20.34
CA GLU A 630 -31.11 42.05 -20.25
C GLU A 630 -30.69 42.59 -18.84
N LYS A 631 -29.36 42.83 -18.64
CA LYS A 631 -28.70 43.76 -17.68
C LYS A 631 -28.44 43.39 -16.20
N GLU A 632 -27.14 43.29 -15.90
CA GLU A 632 -26.46 43.79 -14.67
C GLU A 632 -26.27 45.34 -14.75
N PRO A 633 -25.47 46.05 -13.89
CA PRO A 633 -24.82 45.69 -12.61
C PRO A 633 -24.98 46.78 -11.50
N ALA A 634 -24.45 46.53 -10.28
CA ALA A 634 -23.78 47.53 -9.39
C ALA A 634 -23.34 46.88 -8.04
N ALA A 635 -22.51 47.55 -7.24
CA ALA A 635 -21.84 46.96 -6.06
C ALA A 635 -21.84 47.83 -4.78
N SER A 636 -21.60 47.18 -3.63
CA SER A 636 -21.16 47.76 -2.33
C SER A 636 -22.14 48.69 -1.57
N PRO A 637 -21.90 49.05 -0.28
CA PRO A 637 -20.71 48.85 0.58
C PRO A 637 -20.97 48.04 1.90
N ALA A 638 -20.14 48.23 2.94
CA ALA A 638 -19.95 47.33 4.09
C ALA A 638 -19.88 48.04 5.48
N LEU A 639 -19.41 47.32 6.52
CA LEU A 639 -19.24 47.65 7.97
C LEU A 639 -20.45 47.30 8.87
N PRO A 640 -20.28 47.12 10.21
CA PRO A 640 -19.06 47.07 11.04
C PRO A 640 -18.86 45.71 11.79
N PRO A 641 -17.76 45.51 12.57
CA PRO A 641 -17.56 44.31 13.40
C PRO A 641 -18.27 44.39 14.79
N PRO A 642 -18.69 43.26 15.39
CA PRO A 642 -19.26 43.20 16.75
C PRO A 642 -18.22 42.90 17.86
N GLU A 643 -18.61 43.18 19.11
CA GLU A 643 -17.79 43.08 20.32
C GLU A 643 -17.94 41.73 21.06
N ASP A 644 -17.02 41.43 22.00
CA ASP A 644 -17.05 40.25 22.85
C ASP A 644 -18.23 40.26 23.85
N GLN A 645 -19.12 39.25 23.78
CA GLN A 645 -19.97 38.86 24.90
C GLN A 645 -20.02 37.34 25.07
N VAL A 646 -19.63 36.87 26.26
CA VAL A 646 -19.70 35.45 26.63
C VAL A 646 -21.12 35.12 27.09
N ILE A 647 -21.88 34.41 26.25
CA ILE A 647 -23.20 33.87 26.60
C ILE A 647 -23.09 32.36 26.75
N ALA A 648 -23.41 31.84 27.94
CA ALA A 648 -23.49 30.41 28.19
C ALA A 648 -24.79 29.85 27.59
N VAL A 649 -24.68 29.05 26.53
CA VAL A 649 -25.83 28.41 25.86
C VAL A 649 -25.83 26.91 26.18
N THR A 650 -26.80 26.48 26.99
CA THR A 650 -27.11 25.05 27.15
C THR A 650 -27.80 24.56 25.89
N LEU A 651 -27.16 23.66 25.15
CA LEU A 651 -27.76 23.05 23.96
C LEU A 651 -28.82 22.02 24.36
N PRO A 652 -30.05 22.05 23.80
CA PRO A 652 -31.01 20.96 23.96
C PRO A 652 -30.62 19.76 23.10
N GLU A 653 -31.01 18.56 23.52
CA GLU A 653 -30.80 17.35 22.72
C GLU A 653 -31.59 17.41 21.40
N PRO A 654 -31.01 17.01 20.26
CA PRO A 654 -31.70 17.04 18.98
C PRO A 654 -32.74 15.91 18.90
N ALA A 655 -34.02 16.29 18.83
CA ALA A 655 -35.11 15.35 18.57
C ALA A 655 -34.97 14.75 17.15
N VAL A 656 -34.43 13.53 17.06
CA VAL A 656 -34.29 12.80 15.80
C VAL A 656 -35.67 12.34 15.33
N THR A 657 -36.23 13.03 14.35
CA THR A 657 -37.41 12.56 13.62
C THR A 657 -37.01 11.46 12.65
N GLU A 658 -37.42 10.22 12.93
CA GLU A 658 -37.21 9.09 12.01
C GLU A 658 -37.86 9.40 10.65
N LYS A 659 -37.06 9.39 9.58
CA LYS A 659 -37.59 9.48 8.22
C LYS A 659 -38.33 8.17 7.89
N PRO A 660 -39.57 8.20 7.39
CA PRO A 660 -40.30 6.98 7.06
C PRO A 660 -39.57 6.18 5.98
N VAL A 661 -39.38 4.89 6.24
CA VAL A 661 -38.74 3.95 5.31
C VAL A 661 -39.62 3.79 4.06
N PRO A 662 -39.07 3.88 2.82
CA PRO A 662 -39.87 3.75 1.60
C PRO A 662 -40.48 2.35 1.48
N ALA A 663 -41.71 2.27 0.97
CA ALA A 663 -42.53 1.05 0.92
C ALA A 663 -41.98 -0.10 0.04
N SER A 664 -40.86 0.11 -0.64
CA SER A 664 -40.13 -0.88 -1.43
C SER A 664 -38.82 -1.36 -0.78
N ALA A 665 -38.56 -1.00 0.48
CA ALA A 665 -37.33 -1.38 1.17
C ALA A 665 -37.20 -2.92 1.32
N PRO A 666 -35.98 -3.48 1.17
CA PRO A 666 -35.76 -4.92 1.32
C PRO A 666 -36.04 -5.37 2.76
N ALA A 667 -36.54 -6.60 2.91
CA ALA A 667 -36.90 -7.16 4.20
C ALA A 667 -35.71 -7.12 5.19
N LYS A 668 -35.90 -6.41 6.30
CA LYS A 668 -34.95 -6.30 7.42
C LYS A 668 -34.66 -7.71 7.95
N LEU A 669 -33.43 -8.23 7.82
CA LEU A 669 -33.08 -9.59 8.25
C LEU A 669 -32.57 -9.64 9.70
N SER A 670 -31.79 -8.63 10.09
CA SER A 670 -31.25 -8.48 11.44
C SER A 670 -30.91 -7.03 11.76
N GLU A 671 -30.93 -6.69 13.04
CA GLU A 671 -30.50 -5.39 13.58
C GLU A 671 -29.67 -5.64 14.83
N THR A 672 -28.50 -5.00 14.95
CA THR A 672 -27.59 -5.15 16.09
C THR A 672 -27.38 -3.79 16.74
N PHE A 673 -27.66 -3.73 18.03
CA PHE A 673 -27.42 -2.56 18.86
C PHE A 673 -26.01 -2.68 19.44
N LEU A 674 -25.24 -1.61 19.32
CA LEU A 674 -23.86 -1.51 19.79
C LEU A 674 -23.80 -0.56 20.99
N ALA A 675 -22.83 -0.75 21.88
CA ALA A 675 -22.52 0.18 22.96
C ALA A 675 -21.00 0.31 23.16
N GLY A 676 -20.51 1.53 23.41
CA GLY A 676 -19.10 1.83 23.56
C GLY A 676 -18.75 3.24 23.09
N LEU A 677 -17.46 3.52 22.92
CA LEU A 677 -16.97 4.75 22.31
C LEU A 677 -16.87 4.58 20.78
N PRO A 678 -16.95 5.67 19.98
CA PRO A 678 -16.85 5.59 18.52
C PRO A 678 -15.58 4.87 18.03
N GLY A 679 -15.76 3.80 17.25
CA GLY A 679 -14.68 2.92 16.77
C GLY A 679 -14.24 1.81 17.73
N GLU A 680 -14.83 1.73 18.93
CA GLU A 680 -14.59 0.69 19.94
C GLU A 680 -15.91 0.01 20.40
N GLU A 681 -16.98 0.12 19.60
CA GLU A 681 -18.32 -0.30 19.98
C GLU A 681 -18.47 -1.83 20.02
N LEU A 682 -18.98 -2.34 21.14
CA LEU A 682 -19.26 -3.76 21.36
C LEU A 682 -20.75 -4.07 21.08
N PRO A 683 -21.07 -5.16 20.35
CA PRO A 683 -22.44 -5.68 20.26
C PRO A 683 -23.07 -5.89 21.63
N ASP A 684 -24.23 -5.29 21.87
CA ASP A 684 -24.99 -5.46 23.11
C ASP A 684 -26.06 -6.54 22.93
N HIS A 685 -26.92 -6.39 21.92
CA HIS A 685 -27.94 -7.35 21.54
C HIS A 685 -28.27 -7.25 20.04
N THR A 686 -28.91 -8.30 19.50
CA THR A 686 -29.27 -8.40 18.08
C THR A 686 -30.67 -8.98 17.92
N PHE A 687 -31.56 -8.28 17.23
CA PHE A 687 -32.82 -8.86 16.74
C PHE A 687 -32.59 -9.54 15.39
N ARG A 688 -33.12 -10.76 15.23
CA ARG A 688 -33.28 -11.43 13.93
C ARG A 688 -34.75 -11.46 13.56
N TYR A 689 -35.09 -11.19 12.31
CA TYR A 689 -36.46 -11.07 11.85
C TYR A 689 -36.88 -12.24 10.96
N ASN A 690 -38.19 -12.49 10.93
CA ASN A 690 -38.86 -13.26 9.88
C ASN A 690 -39.10 -12.39 8.63
N SER A 691 -39.48 -13.01 7.53
CA SER A 691 -39.90 -12.30 6.30
C SER A 691 -41.18 -11.47 6.45
N ASP A 692 -41.92 -11.63 7.55
CA ASP A 692 -43.09 -10.80 7.89
C ASP A 692 -42.73 -9.58 8.79
N GLY A 693 -41.44 -9.33 9.01
CA GLY A 693 -40.94 -8.20 9.80
C GLY A 693 -41.02 -8.39 11.32
N LYS A 694 -41.52 -9.52 11.84
CA LYS A 694 -41.52 -9.81 13.29
C LYS A 694 -40.17 -10.37 13.75
N VAL A 695 -39.73 -10.00 14.95
CA VAL A 695 -38.52 -10.58 15.56
C VAL A 695 -38.75 -12.06 15.86
N ARG A 696 -37.95 -12.93 15.26
CA ARG A 696 -37.93 -14.38 15.47
C ARG A 696 -37.09 -14.77 16.67
N GLU A 697 -35.95 -14.12 16.85
CA GLU A 697 -34.96 -14.41 17.88
C GLU A 697 -34.29 -13.12 18.37
N THR A 698 -33.99 -13.04 19.66
CA THR A 698 -33.14 -12.01 20.26
C THR A 698 -31.83 -12.65 20.72
N ILE A 699 -30.69 -12.20 20.20
CA ILE A 699 -29.34 -12.56 20.68
C ILE A 699 -28.89 -11.52 21.70
N ILE A 700 -28.24 -11.96 22.77
CA ILE A 700 -27.70 -11.11 23.83
C ILE A 700 -26.23 -11.47 24.05
N HIS A 701 -25.37 -10.46 23.97
CA HIS A 701 -23.92 -10.59 24.01
C HIS A 701 -23.37 -10.30 25.41
N PHE A 702 -22.40 -11.10 25.85
CA PHE A 702 -21.79 -11.01 27.17
C PHE A 702 -20.26 -11.15 27.10
N TYR A 703 -19.56 -10.30 27.86
CA TYR A 703 -18.11 -10.11 27.78
C TYR A 703 -17.33 -10.62 29.00
N GLY A 704 -18.03 -10.96 30.08
CA GLY A 704 -17.46 -11.59 31.28
C GLY A 704 -18.55 -11.94 32.28
N GLY A 705 -18.77 -13.23 32.58
CA GLY A 705 -19.94 -13.65 33.36
C GLY A 705 -21.25 -13.19 32.69
N ASP A 706 -22.00 -12.32 33.38
CA ASP A 706 -23.22 -11.68 32.87
C ASP A 706 -23.03 -10.19 32.47
N GLN A 707 -21.79 -9.71 32.35
CA GLN A 707 -21.44 -8.35 31.93
C GLN A 707 -21.84 -8.08 30.46
N ARG A 708 -22.64 -7.03 30.25
CA ARG A 708 -23.13 -6.54 28.95
C ARG A 708 -22.19 -5.48 28.35
N ALA A 709 -22.38 -5.13 27.07
CA ALA A 709 -21.50 -4.21 26.34
C ALA A 709 -21.35 -2.85 27.04
N GLN A 710 -22.45 -2.27 27.53
CA GLN A 710 -22.46 -0.99 28.27
C GLN A 710 -21.59 -0.97 29.53
N ALA A 711 -21.31 -2.14 30.12
CA ALA A 711 -20.53 -2.30 31.34
C ALA A 711 -19.14 -2.94 31.09
N ALA A 712 -18.80 -3.25 29.83
CA ALA A 712 -17.55 -3.88 29.43
C ALA A 712 -16.50 -2.82 29.06
N ALA A 713 -15.22 -3.11 29.33
CA ALA A 713 -14.13 -2.26 28.87
C ALA A 713 -14.00 -2.32 27.33
N PRO A 714 -13.52 -1.25 26.66
CA PRO A 714 -13.24 -1.29 25.23
C PRO A 714 -12.35 -2.47 24.84
N GLY A 715 -12.73 -3.18 23.78
CA GLY A 715 -12.03 -4.40 23.35
C GLY A 715 -12.11 -5.58 24.32
N SER A 716 -13.12 -5.64 25.20
CA SER A 716 -13.42 -6.88 25.93
C SER A 716 -13.79 -8.00 24.97
N PRO A 717 -13.28 -9.24 25.17
CA PRO A 717 -13.58 -10.36 24.28
C PRO A 717 -14.98 -10.92 24.53
N LEU A 718 -15.67 -11.37 23.47
CA LEU A 718 -16.95 -12.07 23.61
C LEU A 718 -16.77 -13.39 24.37
N ARG A 719 -17.63 -13.64 25.37
CA ARG A 719 -17.58 -14.84 26.22
C ARG A 719 -18.83 -15.70 26.12
N ARG A 720 -20.01 -15.10 25.96
CA ARG A 720 -21.27 -15.83 25.77
C ARG A 720 -22.23 -15.07 24.84
N GLU A 721 -22.86 -15.78 23.92
CA GLU A 721 -24.09 -15.36 23.24
C GLU A 721 -25.27 -16.15 23.82
N ALA A 722 -26.29 -15.47 24.35
CA ALA A 722 -27.56 -16.12 24.71
C ALA A 722 -28.61 -15.80 23.64
N VAL A 723 -29.25 -16.81 23.07
CA VAL A 723 -30.33 -16.67 22.08
C VAL A 723 -31.67 -16.98 22.76
N TYR A 724 -32.64 -16.09 22.61
CA TYR A 724 -34.00 -16.20 23.11
C TYR A 724 -35.02 -16.18 21.96
N LEU A 725 -36.20 -16.78 22.18
CA LEU A 725 -37.29 -16.80 21.21
C LEU A 725 -38.06 -15.47 21.21
N GLY A 726 -38.35 -14.94 20.02
CA GLY A 726 -39.12 -13.70 19.83
C GLY A 726 -38.34 -12.42 20.14
N GLN A 727 -39.07 -11.31 20.26
CA GLN A 727 -38.55 -10.04 20.78
C GLN A 727 -38.52 -10.10 22.31
N VAL A 728 -37.38 -9.75 22.91
CA VAL A 728 -37.16 -9.79 24.36
C VAL A 728 -36.55 -8.47 24.81
N ASP A 729 -36.99 -7.95 25.95
CA ASP A 729 -36.32 -6.85 26.66
C ASP A 729 -34.91 -7.31 27.09
N PRO A 730 -33.81 -6.74 26.55
CA PRO A 730 -32.45 -7.17 26.85
C PRO A 730 -32.05 -6.99 28.33
N PHE A 731 -32.85 -6.25 29.11
CA PHE A 731 -32.60 -5.95 30.52
C PHE A 731 -33.54 -6.74 31.47
N ARG A 732 -34.53 -7.50 30.96
CA ARG A 732 -35.53 -8.23 31.77
C ARG A 732 -35.75 -9.68 31.29
N LEU A 733 -34.72 -10.51 31.43
CA LEU A 733 -34.65 -11.85 30.84
C LEU A 733 -35.35 -12.98 31.61
N HIS A 734 -35.85 -12.72 32.82
CA HIS A 734 -36.32 -13.74 33.77
C HIS A 734 -37.60 -14.49 33.37
N ALA A 735 -38.36 -13.97 32.39
CA ALA A 735 -39.54 -14.62 31.83
C ALA A 735 -39.37 -15.07 30.35
N ALA A 736 -38.16 -14.90 29.79
CA ALA A 736 -37.92 -15.10 28.37
C ALA A 736 -37.48 -16.54 28.05
N ARG A 737 -38.12 -17.19 27.07
CA ARG A 737 -37.73 -18.53 26.63
C ARG A 737 -36.37 -18.51 25.94
N LYS A 738 -35.32 -18.90 26.67
CA LYS A 738 -33.99 -19.15 26.11
C LYS A 738 -34.04 -20.35 25.16
N LEU A 739 -33.29 -20.27 24.07
CA LEU A 739 -33.11 -21.33 23.06
C LEU A 739 -31.71 -21.95 23.13
N SER A 740 -30.67 -21.13 23.28
CA SER A 740 -29.30 -21.63 23.46
C SER A 740 -28.32 -20.61 24.05
N ASP A 741 -27.35 -21.07 24.83
CA ASP A 741 -26.13 -20.32 25.16
C ASP A 741 -24.94 -20.86 24.35
N THR A 742 -24.23 -19.99 23.61
CA THR A 742 -22.95 -20.32 22.95
C THR A 742 -21.81 -19.68 23.72
N PHE A 743 -20.79 -20.46 24.09
CA PHE A 743 -19.65 -20.03 24.89
C PHE A 743 -18.39 -19.89 24.01
N PHE A 744 -17.57 -18.89 24.31
CA PHE A 744 -16.45 -18.47 23.46
C PHE A 744 -15.14 -18.30 24.26
N VAL A 745 -14.04 -18.75 23.66
CA VAL A 745 -12.69 -18.66 24.22
C VAL A 745 -11.72 -18.08 23.18
N GLY A 746 -10.89 -17.12 23.60
CA GLY A 746 -9.88 -16.47 22.75
C GLY A 746 -9.65 -15.00 23.11
N ASP A 747 -8.84 -14.35 22.27
CA ASP A 747 -8.60 -12.90 22.26
C ASP A 747 -9.75 -12.13 21.55
N PRO A 748 -9.92 -10.82 21.82
CA PRO A 748 -10.94 -9.99 21.17
C PRO A 748 -10.85 -10.02 19.63
N GLY A 749 -11.98 -10.25 18.96
CA GLY A 749 -12.06 -10.41 17.50
C GLY A 749 -11.48 -11.72 16.95
N HIS A 750 -11.05 -12.62 17.83
CA HIS A 750 -10.50 -13.94 17.52
C HIS A 750 -11.10 -15.06 18.40
N GLU A 751 -12.26 -14.79 19.01
CA GLU A 751 -12.95 -15.70 19.89
C GLU A 751 -13.54 -16.89 19.14
N ARG A 752 -13.37 -18.08 19.71
CA ARG A 752 -13.78 -19.35 19.10
C ARG A 752 -14.85 -19.99 19.93
N ARG A 753 -15.90 -20.49 19.26
CA ARG A 753 -16.96 -21.29 19.88
C ARG A 753 -16.33 -22.52 20.53
N ASP A 754 -16.55 -22.67 21.83
CA ASP A 754 -15.98 -23.71 22.67
C ASP A 754 -17.01 -24.82 22.94
N ARG A 755 -18.23 -24.40 23.32
CA ARG A 755 -19.43 -25.23 23.40
C ARG A 755 -20.69 -24.40 23.14
N ARG A 756 -21.78 -25.06 22.77
CA ARG A 756 -23.14 -24.49 22.72
C ARG A 756 -24.10 -25.41 23.46
N VAL A 757 -24.95 -24.84 24.32
CA VAL A 757 -25.98 -25.56 25.08
C VAL A 757 -27.33 -25.14 24.50
N GLU A 758 -28.16 -26.11 24.13
CA GLU A 758 -29.53 -25.89 23.61
C GLU A 758 -30.56 -26.32 24.67
N TYR A 759 -31.66 -25.57 24.80
CA TYR A 759 -32.64 -25.72 25.88
C TYR A 759 -34.02 -26.19 25.41
N HIS A 760 -34.67 -27.01 26.23
CA HIS A 760 -36.09 -27.33 26.12
C HIS A 760 -36.98 -26.13 26.54
N PRO A 761 -38.29 -26.14 26.24
CA PRO A 761 -39.20 -25.05 26.61
C PRO A 761 -39.32 -24.80 28.12
N ASP A 762 -38.99 -25.79 28.95
CA ASP A 762 -38.98 -25.74 30.41
C ASP A 762 -37.65 -25.21 31.00
N GLY A 763 -36.66 -24.91 30.16
CA GLY A 763 -35.33 -24.47 30.58
C GLY A 763 -34.34 -25.59 30.92
N SER A 764 -34.75 -26.87 30.83
CA SER A 764 -33.81 -28.00 30.93
C SER A 764 -32.90 -28.08 29.70
N VAL A 765 -31.71 -28.66 29.84
CA VAL A 765 -30.77 -28.79 28.71
C VAL A 765 -31.21 -29.92 27.80
N ALA A 766 -31.51 -29.59 26.54
CA ALA A 766 -31.84 -30.56 25.50
C ALA A 766 -30.58 -31.20 24.90
N ARG A 767 -29.58 -30.37 24.58
CA ARG A 767 -28.35 -30.82 23.89
C ARG A 767 -27.14 -29.99 24.28
N THR A 768 -25.97 -30.61 24.24
CA THR A 768 -24.67 -29.93 24.34
C THR A 768 -23.83 -30.19 23.09
N VAL A 769 -23.47 -29.15 22.35
CA VAL A 769 -22.56 -29.21 21.20
C VAL A 769 -21.16 -28.80 21.64
N VAL A 770 -20.14 -29.63 21.37
CA VAL A 770 -18.74 -29.35 21.68
C VAL A 770 -17.94 -29.18 20.40
N PHE A 771 -17.09 -28.15 20.35
CA PHE A 771 -16.31 -27.77 19.17
C PHE A 771 -14.83 -28.13 19.35
N PHE A 772 -14.26 -28.81 18.35
CA PHE A 772 -12.90 -29.38 18.39
C PHE A 772 -12.04 -28.89 17.23
N TYR A 773 -10.81 -28.50 17.54
CA TYR A 773 -9.94 -27.73 16.66
C TYR A 773 -8.68 -28.49 16.21
N GLN A 774 -8.20 -29.46 17.01
CA GLN A 774 -7.12 -30.36 16.62
C GLN A 774 -7.23 -31.69 17.38
N GLY A 775 -7.62 -32.77 16.70
CA GLY A 775 -8.01 -34.01 17.38
C GLY A 775 -9.17 -33.77 18.35
N ASP A 776 -8.95 -34.05 19.63
CA ASP A 776 -9.91 -33.83 20.72
C ASP A 776 -9.67 -32.52 21.50
N ALA A 777 -8.75 -31.66 21.05
CA ALA A 777 -8.47 -30.35 21.66
C ALA A 777 -9.60 -29.32 21.42
N ARG A 778 -10.00 -28.61 22.48
CA ARG A 778 -11.10 -27.63 22.52
C ARG A 778 -10.59 -26.20 22.24
N ALA A 779 -11.44 -25.19 22.39
CA ALA A 779 -11.09 -23.81 21.97
C ALA A 779 -10.04 -23.11 22.86
N ALA A 780 -9.83 -23.61 24.09
CA ALA A 780 -8.77 -23.16 24.99
C ALA A 780 -7.39 -23.75 24.63
N ASP A 781 -7.36 -25.00 24.18
CA ASP A 781 -6.15 -25.84 24.14
C ASP A 781 -5.29 -25.64 22.88
N VAL A 782 -5.79 -24.87 21.90
CA VAL A 782 -5.15 -24.66 20.59
C VAL A 782 -4.72 -23.20 20.35
N PRO A 783 -3.60 -22.92 19.66
CA PRO A 783 -3.21 -21.57 19.29
C PRO A 783 -4.29 -20.81 18.52
N SER A 784 -4.41 -19.50 18.73
CA SER A 784 -5.39 -18.64 18.05
C SER A 784 -5.30 -18.76 16.52
N GLY A 785 -6.44 -18.69 15.83
CA GLY A 785 -6.54 -18.91 14.39
C GLY A 785 -6.55 -20.39 13.93
N THR A 786 -6.38 -21.36 14.83
CA THR A 786 -6.61 -22.78 14.50
C THR A 786 -8.06 -22.99 14.06
N ALA A 787 -8.26 -23.63 12.89
CA ALA A 787 -9.56 -23.84 12.28
C ALA A 787 -10.36 -24.97 12.94
N LEU A 788 -11.68 -24.83 13.04
CA LEU A 788 -12.59 -25.87 13.51
C LEU A 788 -12.49 -27.13 12.63
N ARG A 789 -12.44 -28.32 13.24
CA ARG A 789 -12.30 -29.61 12.54
C ARG A 789 -13.46 -30.57 12.77
N ARG A 790 -14.02 -30.59 13.97
CA ARG A 790 -15.13 -31.48 14.35
C ARG A 790 -16.07 -30.74 15.30
N GLN A 791 -17.36 -31.02 15.18
CA GLN A 791 -18.36 -30.70 16.20
C GLN A 791 -19.04 -32.01 16.60
N VAL A 792 -19.29 -32.20 17.89
CA VAL A 792 -20.00 -33.38 18.42
C VAL A 792 -21.21 -32.90 19.20
N VAL A 793 -22.35 -33.55 19.00
CA VAL A 793 -23.61 -33.22 19.67
C VAL A 793 -23.92 -34.33 20.66
N TYR A 794 -24.10 -33.96 21.92
CA TYR A 794 -24.52 -34.83 23.01
C TYR A 794 -25.97 -34.48 23.40
N GLU A 795 -26.73 -35.49 23.80
CA GLU A 795 -28.05 -35.32 24.41
C GLU A 795 -27.90 -34.90 25.88
N GLY A 796 -28.75 -33.99 26.35
CA GLY A 796 -28.70 -33.48 27.72
C GLY A 796 -27.50 -32.58 28.03
N ALA A 797 -27.26 -32.40 29.33
CA ALA A 797 -26.17 -31.59 29.87
C ALA A 797 -24.86 -32.39 29.95
N LEU A 798 -23.80 -31.87 29.33
CA LEU A 798 -22.46 -32.42 29.49
C LEU A 798 -21.69 -31.67 30.59
N ALA A 799 -21.12 -32.40 31.55
CA ALA A 799 -20.09 -31.88 32.43
C ALA A 799 -18.81 -31.67 31.60
N VAL A 800 -18.37 -30.42 31.47
CA VAL A 800 -17.19 -30.05 30.69
C VAL A 800 -16.16 -29.44 31.64
N GLY A 801 -15.08 -30.20 31.87
CA GLY A 801 -13.84 -29.68 32.47
C GLY A 801 -12.96 -29.01 31.42
#